data_AF-A0A952CUP9-F1
#
_entry.id   AF-A0A952CUP9-F1
#
_cell.length_a   1.000
_cell.length_b   1.000
_cell.length_c   1.000
_cell.angle_alpha   90.00
_cell.angle_beta   90.00
_cell.angle_gamma   90.00
#
_symmetry.space_group_name_H-M   'P 1'
#
loop_
_entity.id
_entity.type
_entity.pdbx_description
1 polymer ?
#
loop_
_entity_poly.entity_id
_entity_poly.type
_entity_poly.pdbx_seq_one_letter_code
_entity_poly.pdbx_strand_id
1 'polypeptide(L)'
;MRRAQSFIAVLSVAVGVAAFLLVAALQAWQARQIAALAAEFAPDVLVVRQPSVYPPDFEFTGLNSGITFEESRSLSGLPGVGAVAFAGSQSRVLGERLSIARMPVSEELFGVLGLEFAAGEGFDERARLLGLPFVVIGDTVAREVFGGPEAAVGEMVSLGMGSARVVGVLAPVPEAITEFRYLDVAALVPSSPAFELVNPNNPRPADSMLFVKHLPGERALAEASLRAALDELPTAWVYEVVGSEVWLGSQQVFRNRVADELSRGSRWIVLLVLIAAVGNLANFMGLRVADRAREAALRRAVGATRGRVLVGVAGDALLLGGAGTLLGVALWPLLDRLARVGEGPLPVTWQAFALAGGMGLAITLLASLVPALWLLRVPIYKALREELSPPVWEGVALTGMAAGVLALMVASFIQGGTEDWFQARLREVGADRVVMTTIGGPSELRRSSLSKPPFTEREARDIAALPGVAGVATVAHDSLGVVVRSGAGQEADYYSASVARVTPELFDIFPRPIAVGRAPAAADEVLVGPDAAAKAFPGLSLEEVVGRSLRIGQQVLAAGGQGGVTQVEEFTVVGVAAPATWSSFGDLSDVVIVRLQRESDPPLAGSRDLHVRVDLTADFEATLASIRGLVRKRYPDYAEPELHEPAGDLRQVRATMREVGASWGVMAWLALAVGGGGLASLVMVRLFRQRPQVALKRAVGATKRRLTLESLALSARTAVGAALTGLVAAVAVSYWVARLAPWSFGWSWANALLVTGVAVGVALLVALPPTLSFMRVQPWKVLRSE
;
A
#
# COMPACT_ATOMS: atom_id res chain seq x y z
N MET A 1 -46.00 14.91 -11.17
CA MET A 1 -45.69 13.47 -11.30
C MET A 1 -44.52 13.25 -12.26
N ARG A 2 -44.66 13.54 -13.56
CA ARG A 2 -43.58 13.39 -14.56
C ARG A 2 -42.27 14.09 -14.19
N ARG A 3 -42.34 15.30 -13.62
CA ARG A 3 -41.15 16.05 -13.15
C ARG A 3 -40.41 15.34 -12.01
N ALA A 4 -41.13 14.87 -10.99
CA ALA A 4 -40.54 14.17 -9.85
C ALA A 4 -39.91 12.82 -10.25
N GLN A 5 -40.58 12.06 -11.13
CA GLN A 5 -40.03 10.79 -11.64
C GLN A 5 -38.79 10.99 -12.51
N SER A 6 -38.79 12.03 -13.36
CA SER A 6 -37.62 12.36 -14.18
C SER A 6 -36.45 12.83 -13.32
N PHE A 7 -36.72 13.59 -12.26
CA PHE A 7 -35.71 14.03 -11.30
C PHE A 7 -35.05 12.85 -10.59
N ILE A 8 -35.82 11.89 -10.08
CA ILE A 8 -35.24 10.72 -9.39
C ILE A 8 -34.46 9.82 -10.36
N ALA A 9 -34.93 9.65 -11.60
CA ALA A 9 -34.20 8.92 -12.63
C ALA A 9 -32.84 9.58 -12.97
N VAL A 10 -32.83 10.90 -13.16
CA VAL A 10 -31.60 11.70 -13.38
C VAL A 10 -30.66 11.57 -12.19
N LEU A 11 -31.17 11.71 -10.96
CA LEU A 11 -30.39 11.55 -9.74
C LEU A 11 -29.78 10.14 -9.61
N SER A 12 -30.51 9.09 -9.99
CA SER A 12 -30.02 7.71 -9.92
C SER A 12 -28.81 7.50 -10.85
N VAL A 13 -28.87 8.02 -12.08
CA VAL A 13 -27.74 7.96 -13.03
C VAL A 13 -26.57 8.81 -12.55
N ALA A 14 -26.86 10.02 -12.07
CA ALA A 14 -25.83 10.93 -11.57
C ALA A 14 -25.02 10.31 -10.44
N VAL A 15 -25.68 9.65 -9.51
CA VAL A 15 -25.03 8.97 -8.39
C VAL A 15 -24.17 7.78 -8.86
N GLY A 16 -24.64 6.99 -9.84
CA GLY A 16 -23.84 5.91 -10.41
C GLY A 16 -22.57 6.41 -11.10
N VAL A 17 -22.67 7.49 -11.88
CA VAL A 17 -21.53 8.13 -12.57
C VAL A 17 -20.56 8.76 -11.56
N ALA A 18 -21.09 9.41 -10.52
CA ALA A 18 -20.33 9.95 -9.40
C ALA A 18 -19.51 8.90 -8.66
N ALA A 19 -20.11 7.74 -8.33
CA ALA A 19 -19.42 6.64 -7.66
C ALA A 19 -18.29 6.06 -8.53
N PHE A 20 -18.52 5.94 -9.85
CA PHE A 20 -17.49 5.49 -10.78
C PHE A 20 -16.30 6.47 -10.84
N LEU A 21 -16.58 7.78 -10.95
CA LEU A 21 -15.54 8.81 -10.94
C LEU A 21 -14.71 8.78 -9.67
N LEU A 22 -15.35 8.57 -8.51
CA LEU A 22 -14.66 8.51 -7.23
C LEU A 22 -13.64 7.37 -7.17
N VAL A 23 -13.97 6.19 -7.68
CA VAL A 23 -13.00 5.07 -7.75
C VAL A 23 -11.90 5.32 -8.77
N ALA A 24 -12.23 5.88 -9.93
CA ALA A 24 -11.20 6.23 -10.92
C ALA A 24 -10.22 7.28 -10.35
N ALA A 25 -10.72 8.24 -9.60
CA ALA A 25 -9.92 9.26 -8.92
C ALA A 25 -9.03 8.66 -7.82
N LEU A 26 -9.58 7.74 -7.02
CA LEU A 26 -8.84 7.03 -5.98
C LEU A 26 -7.70 6.19 -6.57
N GLN A 27 -7.96 5.49 -7.68
CA GLN A 27 -6.92 4.74 -8.39
C GLN A 27 -5.83 5.65 -8.98
N ALA A 28 -6.22 6.76 -9.59
CA ALA A 28 -5.27 7.74 -10.10
C ALA A 28 -4.46 8.40 -8.98
N TRP A 29 -5.07 8.63 -7.81
CA TRP A 29 -4.40 9.16 -6.63
C TRP A 29 -3.33 8.21 -6.14
N GLN A 30 -3.68 6.93 -5.96
CA GLN A 30 -2.74 5.87 -5.55
C GLN A 30 -1.56 5.78 -6.53
N ALA A 31 -1.83 5.75 -7.84
CA ALA A 31 -0.78 5.69 -8.85
C ALA A 31 0.14 6.92 -8.83
N ARG A 32 -0.40 8.12 -8.60
CA ARG A 32 0.40 9.35 -8.49
C ARG A 32 1.28 9.40 -7.25
N GLN A 33 0.82 8.88 -6.11
CA GLN A 33 1.64 8.83 -4.89
C GLN A 33 2.91 7.99 -5.11
N ILE A 34 2.81 6.90 -5.88
CA ILE A 34 3.94 6.05 -6.24
C ILE A 34 4.88 6.78 -7.21
N ALA A 35 4.31 7.43 -8.25
CA ALA A 35 5.08 8.09 -9.28
C ALA A 35 5.72 9.41 -8.83
N ALA A 36 5.13 10.16 -7.90
CA ALA A 36 5.60 11.47 -7.49
C ALA A 36 6.98 11.39 -6.79
N LEU A 37 7.17 10.42 -5.89
CA LEU A 37 8.44 10.21 -5.20
C LEU A 37 9.56 9.79 -6.16
N ALA A 38 9.26 8.89 -7.10
CA ALA A 38 10.23 8.44 -8.11
C ALA A 38 10.51 9.49 -9.21
N ALA A 39 9.57 10.40 -9.46
CA ALA A 39 9.79 11.52 -10.39
C ALA A 39 10.64 12.64 -9.79
N GLU A 40 10.59 12.81 -8.46
CA GLU A 40 11.38 13.79 -7.73
C GLU A 40 12.82 13.33 -7.53
N PHE A 41 13.04 12.04 -7.25
CA PHE A 41 14.36 11.46 -7.05
C PHE A 41 14.63 10.35 -8.08
N ALA A 42 15.64 10.57 -8.94
CA ALA A 42 16.04 9.63 -9.99
C ALA A 42 14.92 9.25 -11.01
N PRO A 43 14.35 10.24 -11.74
CA PRO A 43 13.42 9.98 -12.83
C PRO A 43 14.12 9.21 -13.95
N ASP A 44 13.42 8.21 -14.51
CA ASP A 44 13.90 7.39 -15.63
C ASP A 44 15.14 6.53 -15.31
N VAL A 45 15.31 6.13 -14.04
CA VAL A 45 16.40 5.27 -13.59
C VAL A 45 15.92 3.84 -13.34
N LEU A 46 16.64 2.87 -13.89
CA LEU A 46 16.58 1.46 -13.54
C LEU A 46 17.69 1.17 -12.51
N VAL A 47 17.37 0.42 -11.47
CA VAL A 47 18.32 -0.01 -10.45
C VAL A 47 18.65 -1.48 -10.70
N VAL A 48 19.94 -1.77 -10.85
CA VAL A 48 20.46 -3.13 -10.89
C VAL A 48 21.00 -3.44 -9.51
N ARG A 49 20.40 -4.46 -8.89
CA ARG A 49 20.73 -4.87 -7.53
C ARG A 49 20.58 -6.37 -7.38
N GLN A 50 20.97 -6.88 -6.23
CA GLN A 50 20.71 -8.26 -5.87
C GLN A 50 19.25 -8.44 -5.46
N PRO A 51 18.65 -9.59 -5.80
CA PRO A 51 17.27 -9.87 -5.48
C PRO A 51 17.11 -9.96 -3.96
N SER A 52 15.97 -9.52 -3.48
CA SER A 52 15.61 -9.65 -2.06
C SER A 52 15.28 -11.09 -1.65
N VAL A 53 15.11 -11.99 -2.62
CA VAL A 53 14.82 -13.42 -2.44
C VAL A 53 15.62 -14.19 -3.48
N TYR A 54 16.47 -15.11 -3.05
CA TYR A 54 17.26 -15.94 -3.95
C TYR A 54 16.48 -17.17 -4.41
N PRO A 55 16.74 -17.70 -5.62
CA PRO A 55 16.25 -19.00 -6.04
C PRO A 55 16.69 -20.11 -5.05
N PRO A 56 15.86 -21.14 -4.80
CA PRO A 56 16.17 -22.21 -3.84
C PRO A 56 17.45 -22.99 -4.14
N ASP A 57 17.91 -22.96 -5.39
CA ASP A 57 19.09 -23.62 -5.95
C ASP A 57 20.31 -22.71 -6.05
N PHE A 58 20.21 -21.46 -5.57
CA PHE A 58 21.31 -20.49 -5.61
C PHE A 58 22.37 -20.79 -4.53
N GLU A 59 23.59 -21.14 -4.97
CA GLU A 59 24.74 -21.35 -4.09
C GLU A 59 25.59 -20.07 -3.98
N PHE A 60 25.75 -19.56 -2.75
CA PHE A 60 26.62 -18.42 -2.49
C PHE A 60 28.11 -18.81 -2.60
N THR A 61 28.75 -18.44 -3.70
CA THR A 61 30.19 -18.63 -3.87
C THR A 61 30.98 -17.39 -3.39
N GLY A 62 31.22 -17.30 -2.09
CA GLY A 62 32.16 -16.34 -1.48
C GLY A 62 31.77 -14.85 -1.49
N LEU A 63 32.61 -14.03 -0.85
CA LEU A 63 32.43 -12.57 -0.64
C LEU A 63 32.82 -11.70 -1.85
N ASN A 64 33.27 -12.32 -2.95
CA ASN A 64 33.93 -11.67 -4.08
C ASN A 64 33.22 -11.99 -5.40
N SER A 65 31.98 -11.53 -5.50
CA SER A 65 31.00 -12.05 -6.45
C SER A 65 30.05 -10.97 -6.99
N GLY A 66 30.26 -9.72 -6.58
CA GLY A 66 29.52 -8.56 -7.06
C GLY A 66 29.88 -8.11 -8.48
N ILE A 67 29.26 -7.02 -8.93
CA ILE A 67 29.60 -6.35 -10.18
C ILE A 67 30.77 -5.40 -9.93
N THR A 68 31.79 -5.47 -10.77
CA THR A 68 32.91 -4.53 -10.72
C THR A 68 32.57 -3.22 -11.43
N PHE A 69 33.36 -2.18 -11.15
CA PHE A 69 33.22 -0.93 -11.89
C PHE A 69 33.46 -1.13 -13.39
N GLU A 70 34.47 -1.91 -13.77
CA GLU A 70 34.77 -2.21 -15.19
C GLU A 70 33.61 -2.94 -15.90
N GLU A 71 32.95 -3.87 -15.21
CA GLU A 71 31.76 -4.55 -15.75
C GLU A 71 30.58 -3.58 -15.88
N SER A 72 30.37 -2.69 -14.91
CA SER A 72 29.32 -1.66 -15.02
C SER A 72 29.52 -0.74 -16.24
N ARG A 73 30.78 -0.42 -16.56
CA ARG A 73 31.16 0.32 -17.77
C ARG A 73 30.78 -0.41 -19.05
N SER A 74 30.90 -1.75 -19.08
CA SER A 74 30.52 -2.55 -20.25
C SER A 74 29.02 -2.48 -20.59
N LEU A 75 28.19 -2.15 -19.58
CA LEU A 75 26.75 -1.95 -19.75
C LEU A 75 26.42 -0.56 -20.34
N SER A 76 27.40 0.34 -20.42
CA SER A 76 27.23 1.66 -21.05
C SER A 76 27.18 1.49 -22.57
N GLY A 77 26.14 2.04 -23.21
CA GLY A 77 25.95 1.96 -24.67
C GLY A 77 25.06 0.81 -25.15
N LEU A 78 24.48 0.03 -24.23
CA LEU A 78 23.41 -0.91 -24.56
C LEU A 78 22.18 -0.19 -25.14
N PRO A 79 21.38 -0.86 -26.00
CA PRO A 79 20.15 -0.26 -26.54
C PRO A 79 19.21 0.22 -25.43
N GLY A 80 18.75 1.47 -25.54
CA GLY A 80 17.89 2.11 -24.54
C GLY A 80 18.59 2.62 -23.28
N VAL A 81 19.88 2.34 -23.08
CA VAL A 81 20.66 2.81 -21.93
C VAL A 81 21.33 4.14 -22.25
N GLY A 82 21.03 5.19 -21.48
CA GLY A 82 21.61 6.52 -21.63
C GLY A 82 22.88 6.74 -20.80
N ALA A 83 22.88 6.32 -19.53
CA ALA A 83 24.04 6.41 -18.66
C ALA A 83 24.00 5.31 -17.58
N VAL A 84 25.17 4.84 -17.15
CA VAL A 84 25.32 3.87 -16.06
C VAL A 84 26.15 4.52 -14.96
N ALA A 85 25.63 4.54 -13.75
CA ALA A 85 26.32 4.97 -12.56
C ALA A 85 26.60 3.79 -11.65
N PHE A 86 27.81 3.73 -11.12
CA PHE A 86 28.27 2.68 -10.23
C PHE A 86 28.33 3.16 -8.78
N ALA A 87 27.91 2.28 -7.87
CA ALA A 87 27.96 2.46 -6.44
C ALA A 87 28.49 1.17 -5.80
N GLY A 88 29.74 1.17 -5.36
CA GLY A 88 30.35 -0.01 -4.72
C GLY A 88 30.06 -0.11 -3.23
N SER A 89 30.52 -1.21 -2.61
CA SER A 89 30.24 -1.49 -1.19
C SER A 89 30.86 -0.44 -0.24
N GLN A 90 30.15 -0.19 0.85
CA GLN A 90 30.55 0.73 1.89
C GLN A 90 31.64 0.11 2.76
N SER A 91 32.83 0.69 2.72
CA SER A 91 33.89 0.39 3.69
C SER A 91 33.85 1.46 4.79
N ARG A 92 33.71 1.06 6.06
CA ARG A 92 33.74 2.03 7.16
C ARG A 92 35.18 2.41 7.50
N VAL A 93 35.43 3.71 7.54
CA VAL A 93 36.70 4.25 8.03
C VAL A 93 36.48 4.74 9.45
N LEU A 94 37.24 4.17 10.39
CA LEU A 94 37.37 4.67 11.75
C LEU A 94 38.57 5.64 11.78
N GLY A 95 38.30 6.95 11.69
CA GLY A 95 39.31 7.96 12.03
C GLY A 95 39.45 8.11 13.54
N GLU A 96 40.42 8.89 14.03
CA GLU A 96 40.57 9.20 15.47
C GLU A 96 39.35 9.90 16.10
N ARG A 97 38.38 10.37 15.28
CA ARG A 97 37.19 11.12 15.72
C ARG A 97 35.83 10.72 15.11
N LEU A 98 35.75 10.09 13.93
CA LEU A 98 34.46 9.73 13.29
C LEU A 98 34.52 8.39 12.55
N SER A 99 33.37 7.69 12.49
CA SER A 99 33.11 6.57 11.58
C SER A 99 32.37 7.08 10.35
N ILE A 100 33.05 7.13 9.19
CA ILE A 100 32.44 7.58 7.93
C ILE A 100 32.32 6.38 6.99
N ALA A 101 31.13 6.20 6.39
CA ALA A 101 30.93 5.20 5.36
C ALA A 101 31.60 5.68 4.06
N ARG A 102 32.71 5.04 3.67
CA ARG A 102 33.39 5.33 2.42
C ARG A 102 32.82 4.47 1.31
N MET A 103 32.35 5.12 0.26
CA MET A 103 31.66 4.47 -0.84
C MET A 103 32.34 4.83 -2.18
N PRO A 104 32.92 3.86 -2.90
CA PRO A 104 33.46 4.12 -4.23
C PRO A 104 32.31 4.29 -5.21
N VAL A 105 32.30 5.39 -5.95
CA VAL A 105 31.23 5.71 -6.91
C VAL A 105 31.80 6.16 -8.25
N SER A 106 30.99 6.10 -9.30
CA SER A 106 31.34 6.72 -10.58
C SER A 106 30.93 8.20 -10.61
N GLU A 107 31.57 8.95 -11.49
CA GLU A 107 31.30 10.37 -11.75
C GLU A 107 29.86 10.60 -12.23
N GLU A 108 29.26 9.62 -12.92
CA GLU A 108 27.88 9.68 -13.41
C GLU A 108 26.84 9.59 -12.30
N LEU A 109 27.19 9.08 -11.11
CA LEU A 109 26.24 8.87 -10.01
C LEU A 109 25.49 10.15 -9.65
N PHE A 110 26.20 11.27 -9.57
CA PHE A 110 25.61 12.57 -9.23
C PHE A 110 24.57 13.00 -10.27
N GLY A 111 24.85 12.82 -11.56
CA GLY A 111 23.94 13.20 -12.64
C GLY A 111 22.81 12.21 -12.92
N VAL A 112 23.04 10.92 -12.69
CA VAL A 112 22.03 9.86 -12.85
C VAL A 112 20.98 9.96 -11.75
N LEU A 113 21.40 10.13 -10.50
CA LEU A 113 20.50 10.26 -9.35
C LEU A 113 19.96 11.69 -9.15
N GLY A 114 20.57 12.69 -9.79
CA GLY A 114 20.19 14.09 -9.62
C GLY A 114 20.59 14.66 -8.25
N LEU A 115 21.73 14.22 -7.72
CA LEU A 115 22.23 14.69 -6.43
C LEU A 115 22.72 16.13 -6.56
N GLU A 116 22.15 17.03 -5.76
CA GLU A 116 22.57 18.43 -5.68
C GLU A 116 23.74 18.61 -4.71
N PHE A 117 24.54 19.65 -4.92
CA PHE A 117 25.64 20.01 -4.04
C PHE A 117 25.28 21.26 -3.22
N ALA A 118 25.40 21.16 -1.90
CA ALA A 118 25.27 22.31 -0.99
C ALA A 118 26.46 23.27 -1.13
N ALA A 119 27.66 22.73 -1.42
CA ALA A 119 28.87 23.51 -1.66
C ALA A 119 29.86 22.72 -2.52
N GLY A 120 30.66 23.42 -3.32
CA GLY A 120 31.64 22.79 -4.21
C GLY A 120 30.99 22.01 -5.37
N GLU A 121 31.72 21.04 -5.92
CA GLU A 121 31.30 20.25 -7.07
C GLU A 121 31.72 18.78 -6.93
N GLY A 122 31.15 17.91 -7.77
CA GLY A 122 31.57 16.52 -7.89
C GLY A 122 32.97 16.36 -8.51
N PHE A 123 33.44 15.12 -8.61
CA PHE A 123 34.66 14.80 -9.33
C PHE A 123 34.36 14.33 -10.76
N ASP A 124 35.34 14.50 -11.66
CA ASP A 124 35.24 14.15 -13.07
C ASP A 124 36.00 12.85 -13.41
N GLU A 125 35.84 12.38 -14.65
CA GLU A 125 36.52 11.18 -15.15
C GLU A 125 38.05 11.30 -15.01
N ARG A 126 38.60 12.51 -15.17
CA ARG A 126 40.05 12.75 -15.05
C ARG A 126 40.54 12.52 -13.63
N ALA A 127 39.83 13.05 -12.63
CA ALA A 127 40.15 12.83 -11.24
C ALA A 127 40.12 11.34 -10.88
N ARG A 128 39.16 10.59 -11.43
CA ARG A 128 39.06 9.14 -11.25
C ARG A 128 40.21 8.38 -11.92
N LEU A 129 40.49 8.66 -13.19
CA LEU A 129 41.56 7.99 -13.96
C LEU A 129 42.95 8.23 -13.36
N LEU A 130 43.20 9.43 -12.83
CA LEU A 130 44.44 9.78 -12.17
C LEU A 130 44.51 9.28 -10.72
N GLY A 131 43.42 8.71 -10.18
CA GLY A 131 43.34 8.29 -8.79
C GLY A 131 43.57 9.45 -7.82
N LEU A 132 43.11 10.66 -8.19
CA LEU A 132 43.26 11.82 -7.31
C LEU A 132 42.50 11.55 -6.01
N PRO A 133 43.09 11.86 -4.84
CA PRO A 133 42.47 11.61 -3.55
C PRO A 133 41.40 12.68 -3.30
N PHE A 134 40.36 12.71 -4.12
CA PHE A 134 39.20 13.59 -3.96
C PHE A 134 38.07 12.84 -3.30
N VAL A 135 37.24 13.59 -2.57
CA VAL A 135 36.07 13.04 -1.90
C VAL A 135 34.94 14.06 -1.93
N VAL A 136 33.73 13.56 -2.14
CA VAL A 136 32.49 14.29 -1.91
C VAL A 136 31.90 13.77 -0.60
N ILE A 137 31.53 14.65 0.31
CA ILE A 137 30.97 14.26 1.61
C ILE A 137 29.49 14.64 1.73
N GLY A 138 28.75 13.94 2.57
CA GLY A 138 27.39 14.34 2.91
C GLY A 138 27.31 15.60 3.78
N ASP A 139 26.14 16.25 3.78
CA ASP A 139 25.87 17.48 4.53
C ASP A 139 26.10 17.33 6.05
N THR A 140 25.76 16.15 6.61
CA THR A 140 25.94 15.89 8.05
C THR A 140 27.42 15.84 8.42
N VAL A 141 28.24 15.17 7.59
CA VAL A 141 29.70 15.14 7.78
C VAL A 141 30.29 16.55 7.69
N ALA A 142 29.84 17.36 6.73
CA ALA A 142 30.33 18.72 6.56
C ALA A 142 30.04 19.61 7.78
N ARG A 143 28.81 19.56 8.31
CA ARG A 143 28.42 20.35 9.49
C ARG A 143 29.14 19.92 10.76
N GLU A 144 29.32 18.62 10.96
CA GLU A 144 29.91 18.11 12.21
C GLU A 144 31.42 18.16 12.25
N VAL A 145 32.08 17.88 11.12
CA VAL A 145 33.54 17.81 11.05
C VAL A 145 34.15 19.17 10.76
N PHE A 146 33.52 19.95 9.89
CA PHE A 146 34.09 21.20 9.36
C PHE A 146 33.28 22.45 9.77
N GLY A 147 32.16 22.29 10.47
CA GLY A 147 31.31 23.40 10.92
C GLY A 147 30.35 23.95 9.86
N GLY A 148 30.32 23.35 8.66
CA GLY A 148 29.37 23.70 7.59
C GLY A 148 29.81 23.29 6.18
N PRO A 149 28.91 23.30 5.18
CA PRO A 149 29.20 22.89 3.80
C PRO A 149 30.33 23.69 3.13
N GLU A 150 30.30 25.02 3.21
CA GLU A 150 31.33 25.87 2.58
C GLU A 150 32.71 25.72 3.21
N ALA A 151 32.76 25.50 4.53
CA ALA A 151 34.00 25.34 5.28
C ALA A 151 34.69 23.99 5.02
N ALA A 152 33.94 22.98 4.56
CA ALA A 152 34.50 21.68 4.25
C ALA A 152 35.24 21.64 2.91
N VAL A 153 34.82 22.43 1.92
CA VAL A 153 35.39 22.37 0.57
C VAL A 153 36.84 22.87 0.57
N GLY A 154 37.74 22.06 0.02
CA GLY A 154 39.18 22.33 -0.04
C GLY A 154 39.98 21.77 1.14
N GLU A 155 39.32 21.38 2.22
CA GLU A 155 39.97 20.78 3.38
C GLU A 155 40.35 19.30 3.15
N MET A 156 41.29 18.81 3.95
CA MET A 156 41.74 17.42 3.90
C MET A 156 41.03 16.59 4.97
N VAL A 157 40.44 15.47 4.56
CA VAL A 157 39.82 14.48 5.45
C VAL A 157 40.60 13.16 5.42
N SER A 158 40.85 12.58 6.59
CA SER A 158 41.51 11.28 6.69
C SER A 158 40.48 10.16 6.51
N LEU A 159 40.69 9.30 5.49
CA LEU A 159 39.80 8.20 5.14
C LEU A 159 40.45 6.82 5.39
N GLY A 160 41.31 6.72 6.41
CA GLY A 160 41.92 5.46 6.90
C GLY A 160 43.00 4.87 6.00
N MET A 161 42.98 5.16 4.69
CA MET A 161 43.96 4.70 3.70
C MET A 161 44.72 5.85 3.03
N GLY A 162 44.59 7.06 3.59
CA GLY A 162 45.17 8.30 3.09
C GLY A 162 44.28 9.50 3.40
N SER A 163 44.83 10.70 3.21
CA SER A 163 44.06 11.95 3.27
C SER A 163 43.50 12.27 1.89
N ALA A 164 42.20 12.57 1.83
CA ALA A 164 41.52 13.03 0.62
C ALA A 164 41.08 14.49 0.76
N ARG A 165 41.13 15.24 -0.33
CA ARG A 165 40.65 16.62 -0.39
C ARG A 165 39.16 16.62 -0.68
N VAL A 166 38.39 17.32 0.15
CA VAL A 166 36.96 17.51 -0.05
C VAL A 166 36.76 18.45 -1.24
N VAL A 167 36.11 17.97 -2.30
CA VAL A 167 35.82 18.77 -3.51
C VAL A 167 34.38 19.27 -3.57
N GLY A 168 33.49 18.60 -2.87
CA GLY A 168 32.08 18.96 -2.78
C GLY A 168 31.39 18.39 -1.56
N VAL A 169 30.28 19.02 -1.21
CA VAL A 169 29.36 18.61 -0.15
C VAL A 169 27.99 18.42 -0.77
N LEU A 170 27.39 17.25 -0.60
CA LEU A 170 26.03 16.99 -1.07
C LEU A 170 25.01 17.84 -0.31
N ALA A 171 23.94 18.24 -0.99
CA ALA A 171 22.75 18.78 -0.35
C ALA A 171 22.09 17.69 0.52
N PRO A 172 21.45 18.07 1.65
CA PRO A 172 20.79 17.12 2.52
C PRO A 172 19.68 16.38 1.77
N VAL A 173 19.66 15.05 1.89
CA VAL A 173 18.62 14.22 1.27
C VAL A 173 17.26 14.50 1.95
N PRO A 174 16.16 14.68 1.20
CA PRO A 174 14.84 14.91 1.79
C PRO A 174 14.41 13.77 2.72
N GLU A 175 13.76 14.10 3.84
CA GLU A 175 13.32 13.12 4.86
C GLU A 175 12.43 11.99 4.30
N ALA A 176 11.71 12.26 3.20
CA ALA A 176 10.81 11.32 2.56
C ALA A 176 11.52 10.16 1.82
N ILE A 177 12.83 10.25 1.59
CA ILE A 177 13.60 9.30 0.78
C ILE A 177 14.59 8.56 1.67
N THR A 178 14.09 7.54 2.36
CA THR A 178 14.85 6.78 3.36
C THR A 178 15.99 5.98 2.73
N GLU A 179 15.85 5.56 1.47
CA GLU A 179 16.83 4.74 0.75
C GLU A 179 18.17 5.45 0.51
N PHE A 180 18.21 6.79 0.49
CA PHE A 180 19.44 7.56 0.23
C PHE A 180 19.97 8.32 1.44
N ARG A 181 19.33 8.24 2.61
CA ARG A 181 19.77 8.97 3.80
C ARG A 181 21.19 8.66 4.26
N TYR A 182 21.68 7.46 3.94
CA TYR A 182 23.08 7.10 4.19
C TYR A 182 24.07 8.01 3.45
N LEU A 183 23.67 8.72 2.39
CA LEU A 183 24.51 9.67 1.65
C LEU A 183 24.83 10.93 2.47
N ASP A 184 23.95 11.35 3.38
CA ASP A 184 24.21 12.52 4.25
C ASP A 184 25.42 12.30 5.17
N VAL A 185 25.81 11.04 5.35
CA VAL A 185 26.83 10.57 6.29
C VAL A 185 27.96 9.80 5.58
N ALA A 186 27.94 9.79 4.25
CA ALA A 186 28.91 9.07 3.43
C ALA A 186 30.06 9.98 2.97
N ALA A 187 31.20 9.33 2.68
CA ALA A 187 32.30 9.86 1.91
C ALA A 187 32.35 9.14 0.57
N LEU A 188 31.90 9.82 -0.49
CA LEU A 188 31.89 9.33 -1.85
C LEU A 188 33.26 9.57 -2.48
N VAL A 189 33.93 8.48 -2.87
CA VAL A 189 35.28 8.53 -3.47
C VAL A 189 35.24 8.02 -4.91
N PRO A 190 36.11 8.50 -5.80
CA PRO A 190 36.18 8.00 -7.17
C PRO A 190 36.54 6.50 -7.21
N SER A 191 35.75 5.72 -7.94
CA SER A 191 36.05 4.33 -8.29
C SER A 191 37.25 4.24 -9.25
N SER A 192 38.45 4.27 -8.69
CA SER A 192 39.71 4.25 -9.46
C SER A 192 40.42 2.90 -9.37
N PRO A 193 41.23 2.51 -10.36
CA PRO A 193 42.10 1.32 -10.26
C PRO A 193 43.02 1.38 -9.04
N ALA A 194 43.42 2.59 -8.62
CA ALA A 194 44.17 2.82 -7.40
C ALA A 194 43.39 2.39 -6.15
N PHE A 195 42.07 2.59 -6.11
CA PHE A 195 41.20 2.17 -5.01
C PHE A 195 41.06 0.64 -4.93
N GLU A 196 40.93 -0.04 -6.08
CA GLU A 196 40.86 -1.50 -6.17
C GLU A 196 42.16 -2.16 -5.68
N LEU A 197 43.32 -1.54 -5.94
CA LEU A 197 44.62 -1.97 -5.41
C LEU A 197 44.73 -1.89 -3.88
N VAL A 198 43.94 -1.04 -3.23
CA VAL A 198 43.96 -0.93 -1.77
C VAL A 198 42.97 -1.89 -1.08
N ASN A 199 42.10 -2.57 -1.84
CA ASN A 199 41.32 -3.71 -1.34
C ASN A 199 41.56 -4.98 -2.18
N PRO A 200 42.82 -5.47 -2.26
CA PRO A 200 43.22 -6.54 -3.18
C PRO A 200 42.56 -7.89 -2.88
N ASN A 201 41.97 -8.05 -1.69
CA ASN A 201 41.32 -9.28 -1.25
C ASN A 201 39.81 -9.32 -1.54
N ASN A 202 39.21 -8.22 -2.04
CA ASN A 202 37.79 -8.15 -2.39
C ASN A 202 37.53 -7.27 -3.63
N PRO A 203 37.99 -7.68 -4.83
CA PRO A 203 37.82 -6.91 -6.07
C PRO A 203 36.38 -6.79 -6.59
N ARG A 204 35.44 -7.63 -6.12
CA ARG A 204 34.03 -7.70 -6.55
C ARG A 204 33.10 -7.55 -5.34
N PRO A 205 32.93 -6.32 -4.83
CA PRO A 205 32.19 -6.07 -3.60
C PRO A 205 30.76 -6.60 -3.69
N ALA A 206 30.35 -7.45 -2.75
CA ALA A 206 29.03 -8.05 -2.71
C ALA A 206 27.90 -7.01 -2.83
N ASP A 207 27.94 -5.88 -2.11
CA ASP A 207 26.83 -4.91 -2.12
C ASP A 207 26.89 -3.86 -3.25
N SER A 208 27.53 -4.17 -4.39
CA SER A 208 27.58 -3.24 -5.53
C SER A 208 26.19 -2.99 -6.12
N MET A 209 25.82 -1.72 -6.33
CA MET A 209 24.60 -1.30 -7.00
C MET A 209 24.92 -0.54 -8.28
N LEU A 210 24.07 -0.71 -9.30
CA LEU A 210 24.10 0.12 -10.49
C LEU A 210 22.82 0.93 -10.62
N PHE A 211 22.99 2.19 -11.01
CA PHE A 211 21.88 3.07 -11.36
C PHE A 211 21.98 3.40 -12.84
N VAL A 212 21.00 2.98 -13.63
CA VAL A 212 21.02 3.05 -15.08
C VAL A 212 19.93 3.99 -15.56
N LYS A 213 20.31 5.15 -16.10
CA LYS A 213 19.36 6.09 -16.71
C LYS A 213 18.97 5.58 -18.10
N HIS A 214 17.69 5.33 -18.34
CA HIS A 214 17.21 4.90 -19.65
C HIS A 214 16.88 6.11 -20.55
N LEU A 215 16.91 5.91 -21.87
CA LEU A 215 16.50 6.93 -22.83
C LEU A 215 14.98 7.18 -22.75
N PRO A 216 14.50 8.41 -23.03
CA PRO A 216 13.09 8.74 -22.98
C PRO A 216 12.25 7.84 -23.89
N GLY A 217 11.27 7.14 -23.33
CA GLY A 217 10.38 6.23 -24.08
C GLY A 217 10.95 4.84 -24.40
N GLU A 218 12.20 4.55 -24.05
CA GLU A 218 12.88 3.29 -24.35
C GLU A 218 13.11 2.38 -23.13
N ARG A 219 12.40 2.65 -22.01
CA ARG A 219 12.55 1.91 -20.76
C ARG A 219 12.52 0.38 -20.92
N ALA A 220 11.54 -0.14 -21.66
CA ALA A 220 11.38 -1.58 -21.86
C ALA A 220 12.54 -2.21 -22.66
N LEU A 221 13.11 -1.45 -23.60
CA LEU A 221 14.28 -1.86 -24.38
C LEU A 221 15.54 -1.86 -23.50
N ALA A 222 15.71 -0.83 -22.67
CA ALA A 222 16.80 -0.74 -21.71
C ALA A 222 16.77 -1.89 -20.70
N GLU A 223 15.59 -2.18 -20.14
CA GLU A 223 15.39 -3.27 -19.17
C GLU A 223 15.70 -4.64 -19.78
N ALA A 224 15.24 -4.89 -21.01
CA ALA A 224 15.54 -6.13 -21.72
C ALA A 224 17.04 -6.28 -22.05
N SER A 225 17.67 -5.20 -22.51
CA SER A 225 19.09 -5.20 -22.87
C SER A 225 20.00 -5.37 -21.65
N LEU A 226 19.65 -4.72 -20.53
CA LEU A 226 20.37 -4.88 -19.26
C LEU A 226 20.26 -6.31 -18.74
N ARG A 227 19.07 -6.92 -18.73
CA ARG A 227 18.92 -8.31 -18.27
C ARG A 227 19.77 -9.28 -19.10
N ALA A 228 19.71 -9.15 -20.42
CA ALA A 228 20.51 -9.99 -21.30
C ALA A 228 22.02 -9.82 -21.07
N ALA A 229 22.49 -8.59 -20.87
CA ALA A 229 23.90 -8.33 -20.60
C ALA A 229 24.35 -8.80 -19.21
N LEU A 230 23.49 -8.70 -18.20
CA LEU A 230 23.77 -9.17 -16.83
C LEU A 230 23.89 -10.70 -16.77
N ASP A 231 23.09 -11.43 -17.55
CA ASP A 231 23.17 -12.89 -17.65
C ASP A 231 24.49 -13.38 -18.26
N GLU A 232 25.18 -12.54 -19.03
CA GLU A 232 26.48 -12.84 -19.64
C GLU A 232 27.68 -12.45 -18.77
N LEU A 233 27.47 -11.67 -17.71
CA LEU A 233 28.57 -11.27 -16.82
C LEU A 233 29.10 -12.49 -16.05
N PRO A 234 30.43 -12.59 -15.83
CA PRO A 234 31.03 -13.66 -15.05
C PRO A 234 30.82 -13.44 -13.53
N THR A 235 29.63 -12.98 -13.14
CA THR A 235 29.22 -12.80 -11.75
C THR A 235 28.55 -14.08 -11.25
N ALA A 236 28.89 -14.49 -10.03
CA ALA A 236 28.23 -15.63 -9.42
C ALA A 236 26.86 -15.29 -8.80
N TRP A 237 26.49 -14.00 -8.77
CA TRP A 237 25.23 -13.54 -8.17
C TRP A 237 24.17 -13.28 -9.23
N VAL A 238 22.92 -13.59 -8.88
CA VAL A 238 21.75 -13.21 -9.65
C VAL A 238 21.49 -11.72 -9.41
N TYR A 239 21.22 -10.97 -10.47
CA TYR A 239 20.84 -9.56 -10.41
C TYR A 239 19.41 -9.37 -10.91
N GLU A 240 18.67 -8.49 -10.25
CA GLU A 240 17.39 -7.99 -10.73
C GLU A 240 17.53 -6.56 -11.25
N VAL A 241 16.82 -6.29 -12.34
CA VAL A 241 16.64 -4.95 -12.91
C VAL A 241 15.24 -4.48 -12.54
N VAL A 242 15.17 -3.42 -11.75
CA VAL A 242 13.91 -2.84 -11.26
C VAL A 242 13.85 -1.34 -11.55
N GLY A 243 12.66 -0.77 -11.70
CA GLY A 243 12.53 0.70 -11.80
C GLY A 243 12.85 1.40 -10.48
N SER A 244 13.28 2.67 -10.55
CA SER A 244 13.49 3.50 -9.36
C SER A 244 12.23 3.58 -8.49
N GLU A 245 11.03 3.57 -9.08
CA GLU A 245 9.76 3.51 -8.33
C GLU A 245 9.51 2.19 -7.59
N VAL A 246 10.12 1.09 -8.04
CA VAL A 246 10.06 -0.20 -7.36
C VAL A 246 11.15 -0.29 -6.29
N TRP A 247 12.31 0.34 -6.52
CA TRP A 247 13.46 0.32 -5.62
C TRP A 247 13.32 1.29 -4.44
N LEU A 248 13.02 2.58 -4.71
CA LEU A 248 12.45 3.52 -3.73
C LEU A 248 11.13 2.98 -3.14
N GLY A 249 10.57 1.99 -3.85
CA GLY A 249 9.41 1.22 -3.48
C GLY A 249 9.65 -0.02 -2.64
N SER A 250 10.88 -0.36 -2.22
CA SER A 250 11.13 -1.62 -1.50
C SER A 250 10.44 -1.66 -0.13
N GLN A 251 10.33 -0.53 0.58
CA GLN A 251 9.42 -0.38 1.72
C GLN A 251 7.93 -0.20 1.31
N GLN A 252 7.69 0.18 0.05
CA GLN A 252 6.38 0.47 -0.52
C GLN A 252 5.71 -0.75 -1.17
N VAL A 253 6.37 -1.91 -1.27
CA VAL A 253 5.74 -3.18 -1.71
C VAL A 253 4.54 -3.53 -0.83
N PHE A 254 4.64 -3.24 0.48
CA PHE A 254 3.51 -3.34 1.40
C PHE A 254 2.40 -2.35 1.03
N ARG A 255 2.73 -1.06 0.86
CA ARG A 255 1.78 0.00 0.50
C ARG A 255 1.06 -0.31 -0.82
N ASN A 256 1.77 -0.82 -1.82
CA ASN A 256 1.24 -1.17 -3.13
C ASN A 256 0.34 -2.40 -3.07
N ARG A 257 0.73 -3.45 -2.32
CA ARG A 257 -0.15 -4.62 -2.09
C ARG A 257 -1.42 -4.23 -1.35
N VAL A 258 -1.30 -3.42 -0.29
CA VAL A 258 -2.44 -2.89 0.46
C VAL A 258 -3.33 -2.03 -0.43
N ALA A 259 -2.76 -1.07 -1.17
CA ALA A 259 -3.50 -0.21 -2.08
C ALA A 259 -4.21 -0.98 -3.20
N ASP A 260 -3.55 -1.96 -3.82
CA ASP A 260 -4.14 -2.82 -4.84
C ASP A 260 -5.27 -3.68 -4.30
N GLU A 261 -5.12 -4.21 -3.09
CA GLU A 261 -6.17 -4.97 -2.41
C GLU A 261 -7.39 -4.10 -2.09
N LEU A 262 -7.18 -2.93 -1.50
CA LEU A 262 -8.24 -1.95 -1.28
C LEU A 262 -8.89 -1.51 -2.60
N SER A 263 -8.11 -1.32 -3.66
CA SER A 263 -8.61 -0.98 -4.99
C SER A 263 -9.47 -2.12 -5.55
N ARG A 264 -9.06 -3.38 -5.41
CA ARG A 264 -9.87 -4.56 -5.80
C ARG A 264 -11.20 -4.60 -5.05
N GLY A 265 -11.20 -4.33 -3.74
CA GLY A 265 -12.42 -4.21 -2.93
C GLY A 265 -13.36 -3.11 -3.42
N SER A 266 -12.82 -1.94 -3.76
CA SER A 266 -13.61 -0.78 -4.20
C SER A 266 -14.40 -1.05 -5.50
N ARG A 267 -13.85 -1.88 -6.41
CA ARG A 267 -14.51 -2.26 -7.68
C ARG A 267 -15.80 -3.05 -7.45
N TRP A 268 -15.84 -3.91 -6.44
CA TRP A 268 -17.05 -4.66 -6.09
C TRP A 268 -18.15 -3.74 -5.57
N ILE A 269 -17.81 -2.74 -4.75
CA ILE A 269 -18.77 -1.75 -4.26
C ILE A 269 -19.37 -0.96 -5.43
N VAL A 270 -18.54 -0.49 -6.36
CA VAL A 270 -19.02 0.20 -7.57
C VAL A 270 -19.95 -0.70 -8.37
N LEU A 271 -19.60 -1.96 -8.60
CA LEU A 271 -20.46 -2.90 -9.31
C LEU A 271 -21.85 -3.00 -8.64
N LEU A 272 -21.91 -3.08 -7.31
CA LEU A 272 -23.16 -3.10 -6.55
C LEU A 272 -23.96 -1.80 -6.72
N VAL A 273 -23.30 -0.63 -6.67
CA VAL A 273 -23.95 0.67 -6.91
C VAL A 273 -24.51 0.76 -8.32
N LEU A 274 -23.76 0.29 -9.33
CA LEU A 274 -24.20 0.31 -10.72
C LEU A 274 -25.40 -0.64 -10.93
N ILE A 275 -25.39 -1.83 -10.33
CA ILE A 275 -26.54 -2.76 -10.37
C ILE A 275 -27.77 -2.09 -9.75
N ALA A 276 -27.63 -1.44 -8.59
CA ALA A 276 -28.71 -0.70 -7.94
C ALA A 276 -29.25 0.43 -8.84
N ALA A 277 -28.35 1.19 -9.48
CA ALA A 277 -28.71 2.27 -10.41
C ALA A 277 -29.47 1.74 -11.64
N VAL A 278 -29.01 0.65 -12.25
CA VAL A 278 -29.68 -0.01 -13.40
C VAL A 278 -31.08 -0.46 -13.02
N GLY A 279 -31.24 -1.16 -11.89
CA GLY A 279 -32.54 -1.68 -11.46
C GLY A 279 -33.56 -0.57 -11.19
N ASN A 280 -33.12 0.50 -10.52
CA ASN A 280 -33.98 1.65 -10.25
C ASN A 280 -34.36 2.39 -11.53
N LEU A 281 -33.38 2.63 -12.40
CA LEU A 281 -33.62 3.29 -13.68
C LEU A 281 -34.56 2.47 -14.58
N ALA A 282 -34.40 1.14 -14.60
CA ALA A 282 -35.30 0.26 -15.32
C ALA A 282 -36.74 0.44 -14.82
N ASN A 283 -36.97 0.40 -13.50
CA ASN A 283 -38.30 0.59 -12.92
C ASN A 283 -38.93 1.95 -13.32
N PHE A 284 -38.13 3.02 -13.35
CA PHE A 284 -38.58 4.33 -13.85
C PHE A 284 -38.90 4.33 -15.35
N MET A 285 -38.06 3.69 -16.16
CA MET A 285 -38.30 3.56 -17.59
C MET A 285 -39.56 2.73 -17.85
N GLY A 286 -39.83 1.68 -17.08
CA GLY A 286 -41.08 0.91 -17.13
C GLY A 286 -42.32 1.78 -16.98
N LEU A 287 -42.33 2.69 -16.00
CA LEU A 287 -43.42 3.64 -15.79
C LEU A 287 -43.57 4.64 -16.94
N ARG A 288 -42.46 5.19 -17.43
CA ARG A 288 -42.46 6.14 -18.57
C ARG A 288 -42.93 5.50 -19.87
N VAL A 289 -42.47 4.29 -20.15
CA VAL A 289 -42.82 3.51 -21.34
C VAL A 289 -44.30 3.11 -21.29
N ALA A 290 -44.82 2.76 -20.11
CA ALA A 290 -46.24 2.50 -19.92
C ALA A 290 -47.11 3.76 -20.20
N ASP A 291 -46.71 4.94 -19.71
CA ASP A 291 -47.39 6.21 -19.98
C ASP A 291 -47.47 6.53 -21.49
N ARG A 292 -46.49 6.07 -22.29
CA ARG A 292 -46.43 6.27 -23.74
C ARG A 292 -46.84 5.04 -24.56
N ALA A 293 -47.35 4.00 -23.92
CA ALA A 293 -47.66 2.73 -24.59
C ALA A 293 -48.76 2.90 -25.65
N ARG A 294 -49.77 3.76 -25.40
CA ARG A 294 -50.83 4.08 -26.36
C ARG A 294 -50.29 4.75 -27.62
N GLU A 295 -49.37 5.70 -27.46
CA GLU A 295 -48.70 6.38 -28.58
C GLU A 295 -47.85 5.40 -29.40
N ALA A 296 -47.08 4.54 -28.73
CA ALA A 296 -46.29 3.51 -29.39
C ALA A 296 -47.17 2.49 -30.14
N ALA A 297 -48.31 2.11 -29.57
CA ALA A 297 -49.28 1.22 -30.20
C ALA A 297 -49.95 1.85 -31.42
N LEU A 298 -50.31 3.13 -31.35
CA LEU A 298 -50.81 3.90 -32.50
C LEU A 298 -49.77 3.96 -33.62
N ARG A 299 -48.51 4.27 -33.31
CA ARG A 299 -47.41 4.26 -34.30
C ARG A 299 -47.24 2.89 -34.95
N ARG A 300 -47.29 1.81 -34.16
CA ARG A 300 -47.23 0.43 -34.68
C ARG A 300 -48.44 0.07 -35.55
N ALA A 301 -49.63 0.55 -35.20
CA ALA A 301 -50.85 0.33 -35.99
C ALA A 301 -50.79 1.02 -37.35
N VAL A 302 -50.14 2.19 -37.43
CA VAL A 302 -49.92 2.95 -38.68
C VAL A 302 -48.70 2.44 -39.47
N GLY A 303 -48.01 1.40 -38.99
CA GLY A 303 -46.93 0.72 -39.73
C GLY A 303 -45.51 0.98 -39.24
N ALA A 304 -45.31 1.59 -38.07
CA ALA A 304 -43.96 1.72 -37.50
C ALA A 304 -43.36 0.35 -37.13
N THR A 305 -42.12 0.10 -37.57
CA THR A 305 -41.39 -1.13 -37.25
C THR A 305 -41.02 -1.18 -35.76
N ARG A 306 -40.80 -2.41 -35.23
CA ARG A 306 -40.35 -2.61 -33.84
C ARG A 306 -39.06 -1.84 -33.53
N GLY A 307 -38.15 -1.72 -34.49
CA GLY A 307 -36.92 -0.93 -34.38
C GLY A 307 -37.16 0.57 -34.15
N ARG A 308 -38.11 1.19 -34.87
CA ARG A 308 -38.43 2.62 -34.67
C ARG A 308 -39.00 2.89 -33.26
N VAL A 309 -39.75 1.94 -32.70
CA VAL A 309 -40.24 2.04 -31.31
C VAL A 309 -39.08 1.94 -30.31
N LEU A 310 -38.14 1.00 -30.53
CA LEU A 310 -36.94 0.87 -29.71
C LEU A 310 -36.07 2.13 -29.73
N VAL A 311 -35.86 2.73 -30.91
CA VAL A 311 -35.11 3.99 -31.06
C VAL A 311 -35.77 5.13 -30.26
N GLY A 312 -37.12 5.20 -30.25
CA GLY A 312 -37.83 6.19 -29.45
C GLY A 312 -37.61 6.00 -27.95
N VAL A 313 -37.67 4.76 -27.44
CA VAL A 313 -37.41 4.47 -26.02
C VAL A 313 -35.94 4.73 -25.66
N ALA A 314 -35.01 4.37 -26.55
CA ALA A 314 -33.59 4.65 -26.38
C ALA A 314 -33.31 6.15 -26.36
N GLY A 315 -33.97 6.94 -27.22
CA GLY A 315 -33.86 8.41 -27.21
C GLY A 315 -34.34 9.03 -25.91
N ASP A 316 -35.50 8.59 -25.39
CA ASP A 316 -36.00 9.03 -24.09
C ASP A 316 -35.07 8.66 -22.93
N ALA A 317 -34.49 7.47 -23.00
CA ALA A 317 -33.52 6.99 -22.03
C ALA A 317 -32.25 7.85 -22.09
N LEU A 318 -31.66 8.03 -23.28
CA LEU A 318 -30.45 8.82 -23.50
C LEU A 318 -30.60 10.28 -23.07
N LEU A 319 -31.77 10.91 -23.25
CA LEU A 319 -32.00 12.26 -22.74
C LEU A 319 -31.93 12.34 -21.21
N LEU A 320 -32.52 11.36 -20.52
CA LEU A 320 -32.44 11.29 -19.05
C LEU A 320 -31.07 10.87 -18.56
N GLY A 321 -30.46 9.87 -19.21
CA GLY A 321 -29.14 9.36 -18.88
C GLY A 321 -28.06 10.38 -19.13
N GLY A 322 -28.14 11.13 -20.23
CA GLY A 322 -27.25 12.24 -20.54
C GLY A 322 -27.35 13.35 -19.49
N ALA A 323 -28.57 13.77 -19.13
CA ALA A 323 -28.77 14.73 -18.05
C ALA A 323 -28.23 14.23 -16.70
N GLY A 324 -28.45 12.96 -16.37
CA GLY A 324 -27.90 12.32 -15.18
C GLY A 324 -26.37 12.25 -15.20
N THR A 325 -25.79 11.88 -16.33
CA THR A 325 -24.34 11.79 -16.51
C THR A 325 -23.68 13.15 -16.37
N LEU A 326 -24.23 14.19 -17.01
CA LEU A 326 -23.77 15.56 -16.85
C LEU A 326 -23.86 16.03 -15.40
N LEU A 327 -24.96 15.70 -14.71
CA LEU A 327 -25.13 16.05 -13.30
C LEU A 327 -24.14 15.28 -12.41
N GLY A 328 -23.87 13.99 -12.68
CA GLY A 328 -22.88 13.19 -11.96
C GLY A 328 -21.46 13.74 -12.11
N VAL A 329 -21.08 14.14 -13.33
CA VAL A 329 -19.81 14.83 -13.61
C VAL A 329 -19.76 16.19 -12.92
N ALA A 330 -20.84 16.98 -12.97
CA ALA A 330 -20.92 18.30 -12.34
C ALA A 330 -20.84 18.24 -10.81
N LEU A 331 -21.24 17.12 -10.18
CA LEU A 331 -21.12 16.90 -8.75
C LEU A 331 -19.69 16.50 -8.32
N TRP A 332 -18.77 16.24 -9.24
CA TRP A 332 -17.40 15.82 -8.93
C TRP A 332 -16.69 16.72 -7.91
N PRO A 333 -16.70 18.06 -8.01
CA PRO A 333 -15.99 18.92 -7.06
C PRO A 333 -16.52 18.81 -5.62
N LEU A 334 -17.82 18.51 -5.46
CA LEU A 334 -18.42 18.27 -4.15
C LEU A 334 -17.98 16.91 -3.60
N LEU A 335 -17.94 15.87 -4.44
CA LEU A 335 -17.52 14.53 -4.04
C LEU A 335 -16.05 14.50 -3.65
N ASP A 336 -15.20 15.16 -4.42
CA ASP A 336 -13.79 15.39 -4.11
C ASP A 336 -13.64 16.03 -2.72
N ARG A 337 -14.43 17.05 -2.36
CA ARG A 337 -14.42 17.63 -1.00
C ARG A 337 -14.90 16.68 0.10
N LEU A 338 -15.87 15.82 -0.18
CA LEU A 338 -16.42 14.90 0.82
C LEU A 338 -15.54 13.66 1.05
N ALA A 339 -14.81 13.23 0.02
CA ALA A 339 -13.97 12.05 0.08
C ALA A 339 -12.53 12.34 0.51
N ARG A 340 -12.04 13.57 0.33
CA ARG A 340 -10.69 13.97 0.73
C ARG A 340 -10.53 14.10 2.24
N VAL A 341 -9.46 13.51 2.74
CA VAL A 341 -9.02 13.64 4.14
C VAL A 341 -7.60 14.24 4.23
N GLY A 342 -6.77 14.10 3.19
CA GLY A 342 -5.42 14.67 3.10
C GLY A 342 -5.28 15.96 2.26
N GLU A 343 -4.04 16.30 1.93
CA GLU A 343 -3.68 17.53 1.23
C GLU A 343 -3.78 17.38 -0.30
N GLY A 344 -4.66 18.16 -0.93
CA GLY A 344 -4.77 18.30 -2.38
C GLY A 344 -5.97 17.60 -3.03
N PRO A 345 -6.38 18.02 -4.25
CA PRO A 345 -7.49 17.40 -4.99
C PRO A 345 -7.20 15.97 -5.43
N LEU A 346 -8.23 15.11 -5.38
CA LEU A 346 -8.15 13.78 -5.96
C LEU A 346 -7.93 13.95 -7.47
N PRO A 347 -6.84 13.39 -8.01
CA PRO A 347 -6.51 13.53 -9.41
C PRO A 347 -7.50 12.76 -10.29
N VAL A 348 -8.11 13.44 -11.26
CA VAL A 348 -8.96 12.80 -12.26
C VAL A 348 -8.46 13.15 -13.64
N THR A 349 -8.22 12.13 -14.46
CA THR A 349 -7.84 12.29 -15.85
C THR A 349 -9.08 12.57 -16.71
N TRP A 350 -8.90 13.23 -17.85
CA TRP A 350 -10.00 13.40 -18.81
C TRP A 350 -10.54 12.02 -19.28
N GLN A 351 -9.68 11.00 -19.32
CA GLN A 351 -10.04 9.62 -19.65
C GLN A 351 -11.05 9.05 -18.65
N ALA A 352 -10.88 9.32 -17.35
CA ALA A 352 -11.83 8.92 -16.33
C ALA A 352 -13.20 9.60 -16.53
N PHE A 353 -13.23 10.89 -16.89
CA PHE A 353 -14.47 11.57 -17.27
C PHE A 353 -15.13 10.98 -18.52
N ALA A 354 -14.35 10.65 -19.55
CA ALA A 354 -14.85 10.02 -20.76
C ALA A 354 -15.40 8.61 -20.50
N LEU A 355 -14.70 7.80 -19.70
CA LEU A 355 -15.15 6.46 -19.29
C LEU A 355 -16.41 6.54 -18.43
N ALA A 356 -16.47 7.46 -17.47
CA ALA A 356 -17.66 7.67 -16.64
C ALA A 356 -18.86 8.11 -17.49
N GLY A 357 -18.61 9.00 -18.46
CA GLY A 357 -19.57 9.44 -19.46
C GLY A 357 -20.14 8.29 -20.28
N GLY A 358 -19.24 7.48 -20.87
CA GLY A 358 -19.60 6.29 -21.63
C GLY A 358 -20.38 5.27 -20.80
N MET A 359 -19.93 5.03 -19.56
CA MET A 359 -20.57 4.08 -18.64
C MET A 359 -21.98 4.54 -18.24
N GLY A 360 -22.18 5.83 -17.95
CA GLY A 360 -23.49 6.41 -17.62
C GLY A 360 -24.51 6.23 -18.76
N LEU A 361 -24.08 6.46 -20.00
CA LEU A 361 -24.90 6.22 -21.19
C LEU A 361 -25.18 4.72 -21.41
N ALA A 362 -24.16 3.86 -21.26
CA ALA A 362 -24.30 2.42 -21.40
C ALA A 362 -25.30 1.83 -20.38
N ILE A 363 -25.18 2.22 -19.11
CA ILE A 363 -26.10 1.84 -18.03
C ILE A 363 -27.53 2.27 -18.34
N THR A 364 -27.68 3.47 -18.88
CA THR A 364 -28.99 3.99 -19.26
C THR A 364 -29.65 3.16 -20.35
N LEU A 365 -28.88 2.80 -21.39
CA LEU A 365 -29.36 1.95 -22.47
C LEU A 365 -29.72 0.55 -21.96
N LEU A 366 -28.84 -0.05 -21.14
CA LEU A 366 -29.08 -1.36 -20.53
C LEU A 366 -30.35 -1.37 -19.67
N ALA A 367 -30.54 -0.36 -18.83
CA ALA A 367 -31.73 -0.23 -17.98
C ALA A 367 -33.02 -0.05 -18.81
N SER A 368 -32.95 0.60 -19.97
CA SER A 368 -34.10 0.80 -20.85
C SER A 368 -34.51 -0.45 -21.63
N LEU A 369 -33.62 -1.44 -21.76
CA LEU A 369 -33.82 -2.62 -22.60
C LEU A 369 -35.01 -3.47 -22.14
N VAL A 370 -35.07 -3.77 -20.83
CA VAL A 370 -36.17 -4.58 -20.26
C VAL A 370 -37.55 -3.93 -20.47
N PRO A 371 -37.77 -2.64 -20.12
CA PRO A 371 -38.99 -1.92 -20.47
C PRO A 371 -39.32 -1.90 -21.97
N ALA A 372 -38.31 -1.68 -22.81
CA ALA A 372 -38.48 -1.58 -24.25
C ALA A 372 -38.95 -2.91 -24.86
N LEU A 373 -38.33 -4.02 -24.45
CA LEU A 373 -38.71 -5.38 -24.86
C LEU A 373 -40.09 -5.76 -24.36
N TRP A 374 -40.44 -5.36 -23.13
CA TRP A 374 -41.78 -5.56 -22.60
C TRP A 374 -42.84 -4.87 -23.47
N LEU A 375 -42.62 -3.60 -23.86
CA LEU A 375 -43.54 -2.86 -24.72
C LEU A 375 -43.74 -3.54 -26.09
N LEU A 376 -42.70 -4.15 -26.65
CA LEU A 376 -42.81 -4.87 -27.92
C LEU A 376 -43.75 -6.09 -27.84
N ARG A 377 -43.85 -6.72 -26.66
CA ARG A 377 -44.70 -7.88 -26.40
C ARG A 377 -46.16 -7.52 -26.13
N VAL A 378 -46.47 -6.27 -25.82
CA VAL A 378 -47.85 -5.83 -25.57
C VAL A 378 -48.66 -5.82 -26.89
N PRO A 379 -49.82 -6.50 -26.96
CA PRO A 379 -50.71 -6.42 -28.11
C PRO A 379 -51.28 -5.01 -28.31
N ILE A 380 -51.38 -4.55 -29.57
CA ILE A 380 -51.80 -3.19 -29.93
C ILE A 380 -53.19 -2.85 -29.35
N TYR A 381 -54.16 -3.76 -29.48
CA TYR A 381 -55.53 -3.53 -29.00
C TYR A 381 -55.59 -3.32 -27.47
N LYS A 382 -54.74 -4.00 -26.70
CA LYS A 382 -54.68 -3.87 -25.23
C LYS A 382 -54.09 -2.52 -24.83
N ALA A 383 -53.09 -2.04 -25.55
CA ALA A 383 -52.51 -0.72 -25.32
C ALA A 383 -53.45 0.44 -25.71
N LEU A 384 -54.36 0.23 -26.67
CA LEU A 384 -55.35 1.23 -27.09
C LEU A 384 -56.53 1.39 -26.13
N ARG A 385 -56.87 0.36 -25.35
CA ARG A 385 -57.98 0.37 -24.37
C ARG A 385 -57.61 0.99 -23.00
N GLU A 386 -56.42 1.55 -22.85
CA GLU A 386 -55.90 2.18 -21.60
C GLU A 386 -55.82 1.29 -20.34
N GLU A 387 -56.23 0.01 -20.40
CA GLU A 387 -56.12 -0.97 -19.30
C GLU A 387 -54.70 -1.53 -19.08
N LEU A 388 -53.65 -0.71 -19.27
CA LEU A 388 -52.29 -1.14 -19.01
C LEU A 388 -51.95 -0.94 -17.53
N SER A 389 -51.86 -2.06 -16.81
CA SER A 389 -51.10 -2.07 -15.56
C SER A 389 -49.62 -1.87 -15.90
N PRO A 390 -48.97 -0.76 -15.49
CA PRO A 390 -47.55 -0.58 -15.74
C PRO A 390 -46.76 -1.76 -15.15
N PRO A 391 -45.73 -2.25 -15.83
CA PRO A 391 -44.88 -3.31 -15.32
C PRO A 391 -44.09 -2.74 -14.15
N VAL A 392 -44.56 -3.00 -12.94
CA VAL A 392 -43.77 -2.76 -11.74
C VAL A 392 -43.08 -4.06 -11.44
N TRP A 393 -41.79 -4.12 -11.72
CA TRP A 393 -40.97 -5.23 -11.26
C TRP A 393 -40.73 -5.01 -9.78
N GLU A 394 -41.71 -5.35 -8.94
CA GLU A 394 -41.64 -5.14 -7.49
C GLU A 394 -40.36 -5.76 -6.91
N GLY A 395 -39.95 -6.93 -7.43
CA GLY A 395 -38.66 -7.55 -7.13
C GLY A 395 -37.46 -6.69 -7.47
N VAL A 396 -37.46 -5.99 -8.62
CA VAL A 396 -36.34 -5.12 -9.04
C VAL A 396 -36.25 -3.85 -8.20
N ALA A 397 -37.39 -3.25 -7.82
CA ALA A 397 -37.41 -2.09 -6.94
C ALA A 397 -36.98 -2.43 -5.50
N LEU A 398 -37.39 -3.60 -5.00
CA LEU A 398 -36.89 -4.17 -3.74
C LEU A 398 -35.39 -4.49 -3.84
N THR A 399 -34.91 -4.99 -4.99
CA THR A 399 -33.47 -5.25 -5.19
C THR A 399 -32.64 -3.99 -5.22
N GLY A 400 -33.16 -2.83 -5.65
CA GLY A 400 -32.42 -1.57 -5.62
C GLY A 400 -32.11 -1.10 -4.19
N MET A 401 -33.09 -1.21 -3.28
CA MET A 401 -32.86 -0.92 -1.87
C MET A 401 -32.02 -2.01 -1.19
N ALA A 402 -32.32 -3.28 -1.46
CA ALA A 402 -31.50 -4.38 -0.93
C ALA A 402 -30.05 -4.30 -1.42
N ALA A 403 -29.80 -3.85 -2.65
CA ALA A 403 -28.47 -3.58 -3.21
C ALA A 403 -27.79 -2.38 -2.54
N GLY A 404 -28.53 -1.32 -2.22
CA GLY A 404 -28.00 -0.18 -1.44
C GLY A 404 -27.61 -0.56 -0.01
N VAL A 405 -28.45 -1.35 0.66
CA VAL A 405 -28.15 -1.92 1.99
C VAL A 405 -26.99 -2.90 1.90
N LEU A 406 -26.98 -3.75 0.88
CA LEU A 406 -25.87 -4.66 0.57
C LEU A 406 -24.56 -3.89 0.39
N ALA A 407 -24.54 -2.81 -0.40
CA ALA A 407 -23.37 -1.98 -0.61
C ALA A 407 -22.89 -1.31 0.69
N LEU A 408 -23.81 -0.81 1.52
CA LEU A 408 -23.48 -0.26 2.85
C LEU A 408 -22.91 -1.29 3.81
N MET A 409 -23.52 -2.46 3.87
CA MET A 409 -23.09 -3.56 4.73
C MET A 409 -21.73 -4.10 4.27
N VAL A 410 -21.56 -4.32 2.96
CA VAL A 410 -20.29 -4.74 2.36
C VAL A 410 -19.22 -3.66 2.61
N ALA A 411 -19.51 -2.38 2.42
CA ALA A 411 -18.56 -1.30 2.72
C ALA A 411 -18.17 -1.29 4.22
N SER A 412 -19.13 -1.46 5.13
CA SER A 412 -18.86 -1.48 6.58
C SER A 412 -18.10 -2.73 7.02
N PHE A 413 -18.43 -3.89 6.46
CA PHE A 413 -17.75 -5.16 6.78
C PHE A 413 -16.37 -5.24 6.16
N ILE A 414 -16.20 -4.77 4.93
CA ILE A 414 -14.89 -4.64 4.32
C ILE A 414 -14.10 -3.59 5.10
N GLN A 415 -14.67 -2.46 5.52
CA GLN A 415 -13.92 -1.48 6.32
C GLN A 415 -13.41 -2.09 7.64
N GLY A 416 -14.25 -2.80 8.40
CA GLY A 416 -13.82 -3.48 9.63
C GLY A 416 -12.81 -4.60 9.38
N GLY A 417 -13.10 -5.47 8.40
CA GLY A 417 -12.22 -6.58 8.03
C GLY A 417 -10.91 -6.14 7.39
N THR A 418 -10.92 -5.03 6.64
CA THR A 418 -9.71 -4.39 6.07
C THR A 418 -8.89 -3.76 7.18
N GLU A 419 -9.52 -3.13 8.17
CA GLU A 419 -8.82 -2.63 9.34
C GLU A 419 -8.15 -3.79 10.09
N ASP A 420 -8.88 -4.86 10.43
CA ASP A 420 -8.33 -6.02 11.13
C ASP A 420 -7.20 -6.70 10.33
N TRP A 421 -7.43 -6.93 9.03
CA TRP A 421 -6.44 -7.49 8.12
C TRP A 421 -5.20 -6.59 7.99
N PHE A 422 -5.41 -5.28 7.87
CA PHE A 422 -4.33 -4.31 7.77
C PHE A 422 -3.53 -4.24 9.06
N GLN A 423 -4.19 -4.25 10.21
CA GLN A 423 -3.53 -4.29 11.52
C GLN A 423 -2.69 -5.57 11.66
N ALA A 424 -3.19 -6.72 11.18
CA ALA A 424 -2.39 -7.95 11.14
C ALA A 424 -1.19 -7.81 10.20
N ARG A 425 -1.38 -7.24 9.00
CA ARG A 425 -0.33 -7.09 8.00
C ARG A 425 0.72 -6.05 8.42
N LEU A 426 0.32 -4.99 9.12
CA LEU A 426 1.20 -4.02 9.77
C LEU A 426 2.10 -4.70 10.82
N ARG A 427 1.53 -5.59 11.65
CA ARG A 427 2.32 -6.35 12.65
C ARG A 427 3.31 -7.31 12.02
N GLU A 428 2.95 -7.94 10.90
CA GLU A 428 3.84 -8.84 10.16
C GLU A 428 5.05 -8.10 9.58
N VAL A 429 4.84 -6.90 9.03
CA VAL A 429 5.93 -6.07 8.47
C VAL A 429 6.68 -5.28 9.56
N GLY A 430 6.21 -5.30 10.81
CA GLY A 430 6.83 -4.58 11.91
C GLY A 430 6.58 -3.07 11.87
N ALA A 431 5.45 -2.66 11.32
CA ALA A 431 5.01 -1.27 11.27
C ALA A 431 4.61 -0.71 12.65
N ASP A 432 4.28 -1.56 13.61
CA ASP A 432 4.16 -1.15 15.00
C ASP A 432 5.53 -0.99 15.68
N ARG A 433 6.63 -1.13 14.93
CA ARG A 433 7.99 -1.07 15.45
C ARG A 433 8.71 0.16 14.96
N VAL A 434 9.57 0.64 15.82
CA VAL A 434 10.49 1.72 15.58
C VAL A 434 11.87 1.15 15.88
N VAL A 435 12.75 1.24 14.90
CA VAL A 435 14.10 0.71 15.03
C VAL A 435 15.05 1.86 15.17
N MET A 436 15.80 1.87 16.26
CA MET A 436 16.91 2.78 16.44
C MET A 436 18.19 2.01 16.23
N THR A 437 18.85 2.31 15.13
CA THR A 437 20.15 1.72 14.83
C THR A 437 21.21 2.51 15.58
N THR A 438 22.05 1.85 16.38
CA THR A 438 23.26 2.47 16.91
C THR A 438 24.48 1.78 16.33
N ILE A 439 25.37 2.57 15.75
CA ILE A 439 26.58 2.06 15.14
C ILE A 439 27.65 1.96 16.22
N GLY A 440 28.00 0.74 16.62
CA GLY A 440 29.07 0.48 17.58
C GLY A 440 30.46 0.75 16.97
N GLY A 441 31.28 1.50 17.70
CA GLY A 441 32.72 1.68 17.44
C GLY A 441 33.53 1.48 18.72
N PRO A 442 34.87 1.35 18.64
CA PRO A 442 35.75 1.24 19.81
C PRO A 442 35.46 2.34 20.84
N SER A 443 35.37 1.97 22.12
CA SER A 443 34.96 2.83 23.25
C SER A 443 35.82 4.09 23.48
N GLU A 444 36.94 4.22 22.78
CA GLU A 444 37.89 5.33 22.90
C GLU A 444 37.68 6.44 21.86
N LEU A 445 36.89 6.20 20.81
CA LEU A 445 36.62 7.21 19.77
C LEU A 445 35.44 8.10 20.19
N ARG A 446 35.71 9.38 20.43
CA ARG A 446 34.77 10.34 21.01
C ARG A 446 33.83 10.95 19.94
N ARG A 447 32.52 10.90 20.21
CA ARG A 447 31.43 11.83 19.82
C ARG A 447 31.34 12.27 18.34
N SER A 448 30.60 11.50 17.55
CA SER A 448 29.87 12.01 16.38
C SER A 448 28.39 11.61 16.51
N SER A 449 27.50 12.27 15.77
CA SER A 449 26.07 11.92 15.73
C SER A 449 25.78 10.48 15.32
N LEU A 450 26.73 9.86 14.63
CA LEU A 450 26.57 8.58 13.94
C LEU A 450 27.01 7.37 14.78
N SER A 451 27.83 7.59 15.79
CA SER A 451 28.34 6.55 16.69
C SER A 451 27.90 6.85 18.12
N LYS A 452 26.60 6.67 18.39
CA LYS A 452 26.11 6.65 19.76
C LYS A 452 26.71 5.43 20.48
N PRO A 453 27.01 5.53 21.79
CA PRO A 453 27.29 4.33 22.55
C PRO A 453 26.11 3.36 22.35
N PRO A 454 26.38 2.06 22.18
CA PRO A 454 25.32 1.07 22.06
C PRO A 454 24.35 1.22 23.23
N PHE A 455 23.04 1.20 22.95
CA PHE A 455 22.02 1.32 24.00
C PHE A 455 22.26 0.28 25.10
N THR A 456 22.20 0.71 26.35
CA THR A 456 22.28 -0.17 27.51
C THR A 456 20.94 -0.83 27.79
N GLU A 457 20.94 -1.99 28.46
CA GLU A 457 19.68 -2.64 28.90
C GLU A 457 18.89 -1.75 29.87
N ARG A 458 19.56 -0.86 30.59
CA ARG A 458 18.89 0.15 31.44
C ARG A 458 18.11 1.14 30.59
N GLU A 459 18.67 1.61 29.49
CA GLU A 459 18.00 2.52 28.56
C GLU A 459 16.87 1.82 27.81
N ALA A 460 17.06 0.55 27.42
CA ALA A 460 15.98 -0.28 26.88
C ALA A 460 14.78 -0.39 27.86
N ARG A 461 15.05 -0.56 29.17
CA ARG A 461 14.03 -0.57 30.23
C ARG A 461 13.36 0.78 30.44
N ASP A 462 14.12 1.87 30.42
CA ASP A 462 13.58 3.23 30.55
C ASP A 462 12.66 3.56 29.36
N ILE A 463 13.01 3.12 28.14
CA ILE A 463 12.16 3.25 26.95
C ILE A 463 10.94 2.34 27.05
N ALA A 464 11.08 1.11 27.55
CA ALA A 464 9.96 0.19 27.75
C ALA A 464 8.93 0.71 28.76
N ALA A 465 9.33 1.59 29.67
CA ALA A 465 8.44 2.23 30.65
C ALA A 465 7.67 3.44 30.12
N LEU A 466 7.94 3.90 28.88
CA LEU A 466 7.26 5.06 28.30
C LEU A 466 5.80 4.73 27.93
N PRO A 467 4.87 5.71 28.04
CA PRO A 467 3.49 5.51 27.66
C PRO A 467 3.36 5.22 26.15
N GLY A 468 2.63 4.15 25.83
CA GLY A 468 2.44 3.69 24.46
C GLY A 468 3.57 2.79 23.93
N VAL A 469 4.61 2.48 24.72
CA VAL A 469 5.58 1.43 24.35
C VAL A 469 5.07 0.08 24.85
N ALA A 470 4.95 -0.87 23.94
CA ALA A 470 4.42 -2.21 24.19
C ALA A 470 5.53 -3.27 24.38
N GLY A 471 6.77 -2.98 24.00
CA GLY A 471 7.93 -3.84 24.22
C GLY A 471 9.21 -3.25 23.64
N VAL A 472 10.36 -3.67 24.15
CA VAL A 472 11.68 -3.26 23.65
C VAL A 472 12.60 -4.48 23.61
N ALA A 473 13.31 -4.67 22.49
CA ALA A 473 14.31 -5.71 22.31
C ALA A 473 15.60 -5.11 21.75
N THR A 474 16.72 -5.70 22.14
CA THR A 474 18.04 -5.30 21.63
C THR A 474 18.60 -6.40 20.74
N VAL A 475 19.17 -5.99 19.62
CA VAL A 475 19.74 -6.87 18.60
C VAL A 475 21.16 -6.39 18.35
N ALA A 476 22.14 -7.26 18.46
CA ALA A 476 23.52 -6.96 18.08
C ALA A 476 23.86 -7.79 16.84
N HIS A 477 24.13 -7.12 15.72
CA HIS A 477 24.51 -7.76 14.48
C HIS A 477 26.02 -7.99 14.45
N ASP A 478 26.45 -9.25 14.29
CA ASP A 478 27.85 -9.60 14.11
C ASP A 478 28.09 -9.89 12.62
N SER A 479 28.67 -8.89 11.94
CA SER A 479 28.93 -8.94 10.49
C SER A 479 30.08 -9.86 10.10
N LEU A 480 30.84 -10.39 11.07
CA LEU A 480 31.99 -11.27 10.85
C LEU A 480 31.74 -12.70 11.33
N GLY A 481 30.48 -13.04 11.62
CA GLY A 481 30.06 -14.38 12.01
C GLY A 481 30.29 -15.41 10.90
N VAL A 482 30.92 -16.54 11.26
CA VAL A 482 31.16 -17.68 10.38
C VAL A 482 30.63 -18.92 11.05
N VAL A 483 29.85 -19.70 10.32
CA VAL A 483 29.34 -20.98 10.79
C VAL A 483 30.30 -22.08 10.32
N VAL A 484 30.77 -22.86 11.29
CA VAL A 484 31.71 -23.95 11.09
C VAL A 484 30.92 -25.25 10.97
N ARG A 485 31.06 -25.93 9.82
CA ARG A 485 30.44 -27.23 9.62
C ARG A 485 31.01 -28.24 10.61
N SER A 486 30.15 -28.98 11.29
CA SER A 486 30.59 -30.08 12.17
C SER A 486 30.97 -31.29 11.32
N GLY A 487 32.28 -31.54 11.17
CA GLY A 487 32.81 -32.78 10.61
C GLY A 487 33.76 -32.62 9.42
N ALA A 488 35.00 -32.21 9.67
CA ALA A 488 36.22 -32.57 8.93
C ALA A 488 37.43 -32.04 9.71
N GLY A 489 38.63 -32.56 9.47
CA GLY A 489 39.87 -32.19 10.16
C GLY A 489 40.34 -30.75 9.88
N GLN A 490 41.65 -30.51 9.89
CA GLN A 490 42.31 -29.19 9.80
C GLN A 490 41.93 -28.31 8.57
N GLU A 491 41.12 -28.81 7.63
CA GLU A 491 40.42 -28.05 6.60
C GLU A 491 38.90 -28.13 6.89
N ALA A 492 38.39 -27.24 7.74
CA ALA A 492 36.95 -27.14 7.94
C ALA A 492 36.36 -26.25 6.83
N ASP A 493 35.34 -26.75 6.12
CA ASP A 493 34.52 -25.91 5.27
C ASP A 493 33.74 -24.91 6.16
N TYR A 494 34.02 -23.63 5.96
CA TYR A 494 33.38 -22.53 6.64
C TYR A 494 32.45 -21.81 5.68
N TYR A 495 31.26 -21.42 6.12
CA TYR A 495 30.40 -20.53 5.35
C TYR A 495 30.03 -19.31 6.20
N SER A 496 29.93 -18.16 5.55
CA SER A 496 29.48 -16.93 6.21
C SER A 496 27.97 -16.98 6.34
N ALA A 497 27.48 -16.67 7.53
CA ALA A 497 26.07 -16.44 7.79
C ALA A 497 25.96 -15.24 8.73
N SER A 498 24.89 -14.45 8.60
CA SER A 498 24.69 -13.31 9.48
C SER A 498 24.34 -13.80 10.89
N VAL A 499 25.18 -13.50 11.88
CA VAL A 499 24.93 -13.88 13.27
C VAL A 499 24.29 -12.71 13.99
N ALA A 500 23.07 -12.89 14.49
CA ALA A 500 22.36 -11.89 15.27
C ALA A 500 22.26 -12.33 16.73
N ARG A 501 22.79 -11.52 17.65
CA ARG A 501 22.66 -11.76 19.10
C ARG A 501 21.50 -10.96 19.65
N VAL A 502 20.52 -11.61 20.27
CA VAL A 502 19.22 -11.00 20.58
C VAL A 502 18.83 -11.16 22.04
N THR A 503 18.06 -10.21 22.57
CA THR A 503 17.42 -10.38 23.88
C THR A 503 16.15 -11.24 23.77
N PRO A 504 15.72 -11.94 24.85
CA PRO A 504 14.52 -12.80 24.81
C PRO A 504 13.25 -12.09 24.34
N GLU A 505 13.12 -10.80 24.66
CA GLU A 505 11.98 -9.95 24.32
C GLU A 505 11.81 -9.77 22.81
N LEU A 506 12.84 -10.09 21.99
CA LEU A 506 12.73 -10.04 20.53
C LEU A 506 11.60 -10.94 20.03
N PHE A 507 11.46 -12.14 20.60
CA PHE A 507 10.43 -13.10 20.18
C PHE A 507 9.02 -12.74 20.68
N ASP A 508 8.91 -11.79 21.63
CA ASP A 508 7.63 -11.21 22.05
C ASP A 508 7.23 -10.02 21.18
N ILE A 509 8.22 -9.32 20.60
CA ILE A 509 8.01 -8.16 19.73
C ILE A 509 7.76 -8.58 18.28
N PHE A 510 8.37 -9.69 17.83
CA PHE A 510 8.22 -10.23 16.49
C PHE A 510 7.32 -11.48 16.47
N PRO A 511 6.27 -11.55 15.63
CA PRO A 511 5.40 -12.72 15.57
C PRO A 511 6.18 -13.96 15.11
N ARG A 512 6.14 -15.01 15.95
CA ARG A 512 6.83 -16.31 15.88
C ARG A 512 7.29 -16.75 14.47
N PRO A 513 8.55 -16.51 14.10
CA PRO A 513 9.10 -17.04 12.86
C PRO A 513 9.71 -18.41 13.14
N ILE A 514 8.99 -19.36 13.73
CA ILE A 514 9.55 -20.69 14.01
C ILE A 514 8.76 -21.70 13.20
N ALA A 515 9.40 -22.23 12.16
CA ALA A 515 8.84 -23.31 11.36
C ALA A 515 8.83 -24.61 12.17
N VAL A 516 9.93 -24.89 12.89
CA VAL A 516 10.13 -26.12 13.66
C VAL A 516 10.88 -25.82 14.96
N GLY A 517 10.49 -26.45 16.07
CA GLY A 517 11.18 -26.32 17.36
C GLY A 517 10.69 -25.14 18.21
N ARG A 518 11.61 -24.47 18.91
CA ARG A 518 11.31 -23.36 19.83
C ARG A 518 12.37 -22.26 19.79
N ALA A 519 12.05 -21.12 20.42
CA ALA A 519 13.00 -20.03 20.57
C ALA A 519 14.13 -20.41 21.55
N PRO A 520 15.34 -19.81 21.41
CA PRO A 520 16.44 -19.98 22.36
C PRO A 520 16.05 -19.48 23.74
N ALA A 521 16.10 -20.36 24.73
CA ALA A 521 15.82 -20.08 26.14
C ALA A 521 17.11 -19.99 26.96
N ALA A 522 18.22 -20.57 26.49
CA ALA A 522 19.53 -20.51 27.14
C ALA A 522 20.59 -19.86 26.24
N ALA A 523 21.75 -19.55 26.83
CA ALA A 523 22.85 -18.82 26.19
C ALA A 523 23.63 -19.66 25.16
N ASP A 524 23.55 -20.99 25.28
CA ASP A 524 24.14 -22.03 24.46
C ASP A 524 23.16 -22.59 23.42
N GLU A 525 21.98 -21.98 23.27
CA GLU A 525 20.96 -22.37 22.32
C GLU A 525 20.90 -21.39 21.14
N VAL A 526 20.61 -21.91 19.95
CA VAL A 526 20.55 -21.13 18.71
C VAL A 526 19.31 -21.46 17.90
N LEU A 527 18.78 -20.44 17.22
CA LEU A 527 17.73 -20.56 16.21
C LEU A 527 18.36 -20.27 14.84
N VAL A 528 18.16 -21.16 13.87
CA VAL A 528 18.85 -21.10 12.57
C VAL A 528 17.83 -20.86 11.45
N GLY A 529 18.13 -19.98 10.50
CA GLY A 529 17.35 -19.82 9.28
C GLY A 529 17.33 -21.07 8.39
N PRO A 530 16.31 -21.28 7.55
CA PRO A 530 16.22 -22.45 6.67
C PRO A 530 17.44 -22.62 5.73
N ASP A 531 17.97 -21.54 5.16
CA ASP A 531 19.14 -21.62 4.26
C ASP A 531 20.41 -21.83 5.07
N ALA A 532 20.55 -21.13 6.20
CA ALA A 532 21.66 -21.35 7.13
C ALA A 532 21.65 -22.81 7.66
N ALA A 533 20.48 -23.41 7.87
CA ALA A 533 20.31 -24.80 8.29
C ALA A 533 20.68 -25.77 7.16
N ALA A 534 20.20 -25.52 5.93
CA ALA A 534 20.56 -26.32 4.76
C ALA A 534 22.07 -26.31 4.49
N LYS A 535 22.73 -25.16 4.70
CA LYS A 535 24.19 -24.98 4.57
C LYS A 535 24.96 -25.71 5.68
N ALA A 536 24.55 -25.58 6.94
CA ALA A 536 25.21 -26.28 8.06
C ALA A 536 25.04 -27.80 8.00
N PHE A 537 23.87 -28.25 7.56
CA PHE A 537 23.41 -29.63 7.68
C PHE A 537 22.86 -30.16 6.34
N PRO A 538 23.68 -30.26 5.29
CA PRO A 538 23.21 -30.69 3.98
C PRO A 538 22.66 -32.11 4.02
N GLY A 539 21.48 -32.30 3.43
CA GLY A 539 20.79 -33.59 3.34
C GLY A 539 19.93 -33.96 4.56
N LEU A 540 19.87 -33.13 5.60
CA LEU A 540 18.94 -33.30 6.73
C LEU A 540 17.66 -32.49 6.50
N SER A 541 16.52 -33.03 6.94
CA SER A 541 15.26 -32.29 6.99
C SER A 541 15.28 -31.27 8.14
N LEU A 542 14.43 -30.22 8.05
CA LEU A 542 14.38 -29.16 9.06
C LEU A 542 14.07 -29.67 10.48
N GLU A 543 13.37 -30.80 10.61
CA GLU A 543 13.09 -31.44 11.90
C GLU A 543 14.32 -32.15 12.48
N GLU A 544 15.17 -32.73 11.64
CA GLU A 544 16.38 -33.46 12.06
C GLU A 544 17.55 -32.54 12.42
N VAL A 545 17.46 -31.27 12.01
CA VAL A 545 18.40 -30.20 12.39
C VAL A 545 18.24 -29.82 13.86
N VAL A 546 17.02 -29.90 14.41
CA VAL A 546 16.76 -29.59 15.83
C VAL A 546 17.45 -30.62 16.73
N GLY A 547 18.22 -30.14 17.70
CA GLY A 547 19.02 -30.93 18.63
C GLY A 547 20.46 -31.19 18.18
N ARG A 548 20.87 -30.68 17.00
CA ARG A 548 22.26 -30.78 16.52
C ARG A 548 23.14 -29.67 17.10
N SER A 549 24.44 -29.96 17.20
CA SER A 549 25.47 -28.99 17.60
C SER A 549 25.92 -28.17 16.39
N LEU A 550 25.87 -26.85 16.50
CA LEU A 550 26.35 -25.88 15.54
C LEU A 550 27.53 -25.12 16.15
N ARG A 551 28.64 -25.01 15.41
CA ARG A 551 29.81 -24.25 15.86
C ARG A 551 29.83 -22.91 15.15
N ILE A 552 29.87 -21.82 15.90
CA ILE A 552 29.90 -20.46 15.36
C ILE A 552 31.22 -19.84 15.80
N GLY A 553 31.98 -19.30 14.85
CA GLY A 553 33.20 -18.56 15.13
C GLY A 553 33.20 -17.20 14.45
N GLN A 554 34.23 -16.41 14.73
CA GLN A 554 34.40 -15.07 14.18
C GLN A 554 35.55 -15.04 13.18
N GLN A 555 35.32 -14.49 11.99
CA GLN A 555 36.35 -14.32 10.99
C GLN A 555 37.31 -13.19 11.37
N VAL A 556 38.60 -13.48 11.42
CA VAL A 556 39.65 -12.46 11.60
C VAL A 556 40.31 -12.19 10.26
N LEU A 557 40.17 -10.96 9.78
CA LEU A 557 40.89 -10.47 8.60
C LEU A 557 42.33 -10.09 9.01
N ALA A 558 43.30 -10.97 8.72
CA ALA A 558 44.71 -10.65 8.92
C ALA A 558 45.28 -9.85 7.73
N ALA A 559 46.11 -8.84 8.02
CA ALA A 559 46.90 -8.14 7.01
C ALA A 559 47.93 -9.10 6.41
N GLY A 560 47.59 -9.76 5.30
CA GLY A 560 48.43 -10.77 4.66
C GLY A 560 47.70 -11.98 4.08
N GLY A 561 46.36 -12.04 4.13
CA GLY A 561 45.58 -13.01 3.36
C GLY A 561 45.40 -14.41 3.98
N GLN A 562 46.00 -14.69 5.14
CA GLN A 562 45.64 -15.86 5.96
C GLN A 562 44.75 -15.40 7.12
N GLY A 563 43.47 -15.15 6.79
CA GLY A 563 42.44 -14.96 7.81
C GLY A 563 42.08 -16.29 8.46
N GLY A 564 41.94 -16.31 9.79
CA GLY A 564 41.53 -17.49 10.56
C GLY A 564 40.20 -17.26 11.27
N VAL A 565 39.53 -18.33 11.68
CA VAL A 565 38.35 -18.23 12.54
C VAL A 565 38.81 -18.29 14.00
N THR A 566 38.44 -17.28 14.79
CA THR A 566 38.71 -17.22 16.23
C THR A 566 37.39 -17.29 17.01
N GLN A 567 37.45 -17.53 18.33
CA GLN A 567 36.26 -17.59 19.20
C GLN A 567 35.18 -18.59 18.72
N VAL A 568 35.58 -19.81 18.38
CA VAL A 568 34.62 -20.86 17.99
C VAL A 568 33.88 -21.37 19.22
N GLU A 569 32.61 -21.00 19.35
CA GLU A 569 31.68 -21.46 20.38
C GLU A 569 30.74 -22.52 19.81
N GLU A 570 30.32 -23.46 20.65
CA GLU A 570 29.39 -24.54 20.28
C GLU A 570 28.00 -24.24 20.84
N PHE A 571 26.99 -24.35 19.98
CA PHE A 571 25.59 -24.06 20.28
C PHE A 571 24.71 -25.26 19.93
N THR A 572 23.62 -25.44 20.65
CA THR A 572 22.59 -26.44 20.33
C THR A 572 21.48 -25.79 19.53
N VAL A 573 21.19 -26.32 18.34
CA VAL A 573 20.08 -25.85 17.52
C VAL A 573 18.76 -26.27 18.15
N VAL A 574 17.94 -25.32 18.62
CA VAL A 574 16.66 -25.60 19.29
C VAL A 574 15.44 -25.33 18.41
N GLY A 575 15.65 -24.71 17.25
CA GLY A 575 14.60 -24.50 16.26
C GLY A 575 15.15 -23.99 14.93
N VAL A 576 14.30 -24.09 13.92
CA VAL A 576 14.52 -23.52 12.58
C VAL A 576 13.50 -22.41 12.35
N ALA A 577 13.98 -21.26 11.91
CA ALA A 577 13.11 -20.13 11.62
C ALA A 577 12.19 -20.42 10.42
N ALA A 578 11.02 -19.79 10.36
CA ALA A 578 10.23 -19.79 9.14
C ALA A 578 10.87 -18.86 8.11
N PRO A 579 10.90 -19.22 6.81
CA PRO A 579 11.39 -18.33 5.77
C PRO A 579 10.52 -17.07 5.77
N ALA A 580 11.09 -15.96 6.21
CA ALA A 580 10.41 -14.70 6.39
C ALA A 580 11.39 -13.54 6.21
N THR A 581 11.00 -12.56 5.43
CA THR A 581 11.73 -11.30 5.28
C THR A 581 11.12 -10.27 6.23
N TRP A 582 11.91 -9.75 7.16
CA TRP A 582 11.53 -8.62 7.99
C TRP A 582 12.23 -7.38 7.44
N SER A 583 11.48 -6.30 7.20
CA SER A 583 12.04 -5.07 6.65
C SER A 583 13.13 -4.45 7.54
N SER A 584 13.14 -4.74 8.85
CA SER A 584 14.19 -4.31 9.79
C SER A 584 15.34 -5.29 10.01
N PHE A 585 15.15 -6.56 9.69
CA PHE A 585 16.05 -7.65 10.11
C PHE A 585 16.60 -8.42 8.90
N GLY A 586 16.19 -8.03 7.68
CA GLY A 586 16.55 -8.71 6.45
C GLY A 586 15.81 -10.02 6.26
N ASP A 587 16.40 -10.89 5.44
CA ASP A 587 15.93 -12.26 5.23
C ASP A 587 16.39 -13.16 6.38
N LEU A 588 15.44 -13.71 7.14
CA LEU A 588 15.75 -14.66 8.21
C LEU A 588 16.25 -16.01 7.71
N SER A 589 16.22 -16.25 6.40
CA SER A 589 16.62 -17.52 5.80
C SER A 589 18.11 -17.82 5.99
N ASP A 590 18.98 -16.79 6.00
CA ASP A 590 20.44 -16.94 6.15
C ASP A 590 20.98 -16.37 7.48
N VAL A 591 20.12 -16.23 8.48
CA VAL A 591 20.48 -15.66 9.79
C VAL A 591 20.59 -16.75 10.85
N VAL A 592 21.59 -16.63 11.71
CA VAL A 592 21.77 -17.44 12.91
C VAL A 592 21.51 -16.57 14.14
N ILE A 593 20.43 -16.85 14.86
CA ILE A 593 19.97 -16.06 16.01
C ILE A 593 20.43 -16.73 17.30
N VAL A 594 21.29 -16.05 18.04
CA VAL A 594 21.85 -16.49 19.32
C VAL A 594 21.35 -15.57 20.43
N ARG A 595 21.23 -16.07 21.66
CA ARG A 595 20.89 -15.21 22.81
C ARG A 595 22.08 -14.33 23.21
N LEU A 596 21.81 -13.06 23.54
CA LEU A 596 22.82 -12.16 24.10
C LEU A 596 23.22 -12.62 25.52
N GLN A 597 24.51 -12.86 25.79
CA GLN A 597 24.98 -13.53 27.02
C GLN A 597 25.30 -12.58 28.19
N ARG A 598 25.97 -11.43 27.95
CA ARG A 598 26.29 -10.43 28.99
C ARG A 598 26.29 -8.99 28.45
N GLU A 599 25.94 -8.04 29.33
CA GLU A 599 26.00 -6.58 29.08
C GLU A 599 27.38 -6.11 28.55
N SER A 600 28.44 -6.84 28.92
CA SER A 600 29.84 -6.56 28.63
C SER A 600 30.42 -7.24 27.39
N ASP A 601 29.66 -8.04 26.64
CA ASP A 601 30.20 -8.64 25.40
C ASP A 601 30.49 -7.51 24.41
N PRO A 602 31.78 -7.25 24.09
CA PRO A 602 32.11 -6.16 23.20
C PRO A 602 31.52 -6.49 21.83
N PRO A 603 30.76 -5.58 21.20
CA PRO A 603 30.45 -5.73 19.78
C PRO A 603 31.79 -5.64 19.04
N LEU A 604 32.38 -6.78 18.74
CA LEU A 604 33.56 -6.88 17.91
C LEU A 604 33.08 -6.62 16.47
N ALA A 605 32.97 -5.33 16.13
CA ALA A 605 32.57 -4.80 14.81
C ALA A 605 31.11 -5.05 14.38
N GLY A 606 30.14 -4.54 15.15
CA GLY A 606 28.70 -4.69 14.86
C GLY A 606 27.83 -3.50 15.30
N SER A 607 26.67 -3.30 14.64
CA SER A 607 25.62 -2.39 15.13
C SER A 607 24.83 -3.03 16.28
N ARG A 608 24.39 -2.22 17.24
CA ARG A 608 23.35 -2.62 18.20
C ARG A 608 22.07 -1.85 17.88
N ASP A 609 21.05 -2.58 17.50
CA ASP A 609 19.78 -2.03 17.07
C ASP A 609 18.76 -2.25 18.19
N LEU A 610 18.09 -1.16 18.56
CA LEU A 610 17.02 -1.18 19.54
C LEU A 610 15.70 -1.21 18.80
N HIS A 611 14.98 -2.33 18.92
CA HIS A 611 13.65 -2.51 18.36
C HIS A 611 12.62 -2.17 19.42
N VAL A 612 11.90 -1.08 19.22
CA VAL A 612 10.84 -0.60 20.11
C VAL A 612 9.50 -0.88 19.46
N ARG A 613 8.65 -1.69 20.09
CA ARG A 613 7.27 -1.90 19.68
C ARG A 613 6.39 -0.85 20.33
N VAL A 614 5.67 -0.08 19.54
CA VAL A 614 4.68 0.91 19.95
C VAL A 614 3.29 0.28 19.91
N ASP A 615 2.45 0.57 20.90
CA ASP A 615 1.06 0.15 20.90
C ASP A 615 0.29 0.88 19.80
N LEU A 616 -0.29 0.12 18.87
CA LEU A 616 -1.08 0.64 17.76
C LEU A 616 -2.34 1.42 18.20
N THR A 617 -2.79 1.24 19.44
CA THR A 617 -3.90 1.99 20.04
C THR A 617 -3.49 3.29 20.72
N ALA A 618 -2.19 3.48 20.97
CA ALA A 618 -1.64 4.69 21.55
C ALA A 618 -1.41 5.78 20.49
N ASP A 619 -1.26 7.03 20.93
CA ASP A 619 -0.84 8.12 20.05
C ASP A 619 0.64 7.94 19.68
N PHE A 620 0.86 7.33 18.52
CA PHE A 620 2.19 7.01 18.00
C PHE A 620 3.12 8.23 17.92
N GLU A 621 2.60 9.42 17.55
CA GLU A 621 3.40 10.65 17.47
C GLU A 621 3.80 11.13 18.86
N ALA A 622 2.87 11.08 19.81
CA ALA A 622 3.17 11.40 21.21
C ALA A 622 4.19 10.42 21.81
N THR A 623 4.10 9.13 21.47
CA THR A 623 5.05 8.11 21.92
C THR A 623 6.42 8.31 21.27
N LEU A 624 6.50 8.56 19.95
CA LEU A 624 7.74 8.90 19.27
C LEU A 624 8.38 10.17 19.82
N ALA A 625 7.61 11.21 20.09
CA ALA A 625 8.10 12.44 20.70
C ALA A 625 8.64 12.21 22.13
N SER A 626 7.98 11.35 22.90
CA SER A 626 8.43 10.95 24.25
C SER A 626 9.74 10.18 24.19
N ILE A 627 9.85 9.25 23.24
CA ILE A 627 11.06 8.49 22.96
C ILE A 627 12.21 9.42 22.53
N ARG A 628 11.98 10.29 21.53
CA ARG A 628 12.95 11.32 21.08
C ARG A 628 13.41 12.20 22.24
N GLY A 629 12.48 12.66 23.06
CA GLY A 629 12.75 13.49 24.23
C GLY A 629 13.63 12.79 25.27
N LEU A 630 13.38 11.50 25.53
CA LEU A 630 14.20 10.70 26.44
C LEU A 630 15.63 10.55 25.91
N VAL A 631 15.78 10.19 24.63
CA VAL A 631 17.10 10.04 24.00
C VAL A 631 17.85 11.37 23.96
N ARG A 632 17.20 12.47 23.60
CA ARG A 632 17.79 13.82 23.55
C ARG A 632 18.26 14.30 24.92
N LYS A 633 17.48 14.02 25.98
CA LYS A 633 17.86 14.36 27.36
C LYS A 633 19.09 13.59 27.82
N ARG A 634 19.23 12.33 27.37
CA ARG A 634 20.33 11.44 27.75
C ARG A 634 21.60 11.72 26.98
N TYR A 635 21.48 12.08 25.70
CA TYR A 635 22.60 12.32 24.79
C TYR A 635 22.49 13.72 24.16
N PRO A 636 22.64 14.81 24.94
CA PRO A 636 22.46 16.18 24.46
C PRO A 636 23.53 16.61 23.44
N ASP A 637 24.70 15.98 23.47
CA ASP A 637 25.84 16.25 22.58
C ASP A 637 25.79 15.45 21.26
N TYR A 638 24.76 14.62 21.05
CA TYR A 638 24.63 13.75 19.87
C TYR A 638 23.38 14.15 19.06
N ALA A 639 23.43 14.03 17.73
CA ALA A 639 22.22 14.28 16.92
C ALA A 639 21.10 13.28 17.26
N GLU A 640 19.87 13.64 16.91
CA GLU A 640 18.71 12.78 17.17
C GLU A 640 18.90 11.42 16.48
N PRO A 641 18.58 10.29 17.15
CA PRO A 641 18.77 8.99 16.53
C PRO A 641 17.87 8.92 15.29
N GLU A 642 18.38 8.36 14.20
CA GLU A 642 17.53 8.01 13.09
C GLU A 642 16.55 6.93 13.57
N LEU A 643 15.31 7.35 13.73
CA LEU A 643 14.20 6.46 13.99
C LEU A 643 13.79 5.90 12.64
N HIS A 644 14.15 4.66 12.41
CA HIS A 644 13.75 3.95 11.22
C HIS A 644 12.36 3.36 11.47
N GLU A 645 11.39 3.78 10.66
CA GLU A 645 10.09 3.12 10.56
C GLU A 645 10.21 2.02 9.50
N PRO A 646 10.24 0.73 9.87
CA PRO A 646 10.54 -0.35 8.93
C PRO A 646 9.50 -0.53 7.82
N ALA A 647 8.31 0.05 7.99
CA ALA A 647 7.22 -0.02 7.02
C ALA A 647 7.08 1.27 6.18
N GLY A 648 8.07 2.16 6.22
CA GLY A 648 7.98 3.52 5.67
C GLY A 648 7.11 4.43 6.53
N ASP A 649 6.80 5.64 6.03
CA ASP A 649 5.98 6.61 6.77
C ASP A 649 4.55 6.10 7.00
N LEU A 650 4.30 5.64 8.23
CA LEU A 650 3.01 5.09 8.62
C LEU A 650 1.90 6.12 8.63
N ARG A 651 2.24 7.42 8.71
CA ARG A 651 1.25 8.49 8.55
C ARG A 651 0.66 8.44 7.16
N GLN A 652 1.49 8.23 6.13
CA GLN A 652 1.03 8.15 4.74
C GLN A 652 0.19 6.90 4.50
N VAL A 653 0.54 5.76 5.10
CA VAL A 653 -0.27 4.53 5.00
C VAL A 653 -1.62 4.68 5.72
N ARG A 654 -1.63 5.26 6.94
CA ARG A 654 -2.88 5.56 7.67
C ARG A 654 -3.73 6.62 6.95
N ALA A 655 -3.11 7.63 6.34
CA ALA A 655 -3.79 8.63 5.52
C ALA A 655 -4.47 7.97 4.30
N THR A 656 -3.75 7.07 3.61
CA THR A 656 -4.29 6.27 2.51
C THR A 656 -5.53 5.49 2.95
N MET A 657 -5.48 4.84 4.12
CA MET A 657 -6.64 4.11 4.64
C MET A 657 -7.83 5.00 4.98
N ARG A 658 -7.57 6.16 5.61
CA ARG A 658 -8.63 7.13 5.91
C ARG A 658 -9.29 7.65 4.64
N GLU A 659 -8.52 7.93 3.59
CA GLU A 659 -9.05 8.39 2.31
C GLU A 659 -9.84 7.32 1.56
N VAL A 660 -9.35 6.08 1.53
CA VAL A 660 -10.09 4.96 0.93
C VAL A 660 -11.37 4.68 1.72
N GLY A 661 -11.30 4.65 3.06
CA GLY A 661 -12.44 4.46 3.94
C GLY A 661 -13.48 5.57 3.79
N ALA A 662 -13.05 6.84 3.74
CA ALA A 662 -13.94 7.98 3.46
C ALA A 662 -14.61 7.84 2.10
N SER A 663 -13.85 7.44 1.06
CA SER A 663 -14.37 7.19 -0.27
C SER A 663 -15.43 6.07 -0.28
N TRP A 664 -15.20 4.99 0.45
CA TRP A 664 -16.17 3.90 0.63
C TRP A 664 -17.42 4.36 1.37
N GLY A 665 -17.26 5.18 2.41
CA GLY A 665 -18.37 5.82 3.11
C GLY A 665 -19.23 6.67 2.18
N VAL A 666 -18.61 7.52 1.35
CA VAL A 666 -19.32 8.32 0.35
C VAL A 666 -20.05 7.41 -0.65
N MET A 667 -19.40 6.38 -1.19
CA MET A 667 -20.04 5.42 -2.12
C MET A 667 -21.22 4.70 -1.48
N ALA A 668 -21.13 4.33 -0.21
CA ALA A 668 -22.19 3.65 0.50
C ALA A 668 -23.42 4.56 0.70
N TRP A 669 -23.19 5.83 1.05
CA TRP A 669 -24.26 6.84 1.10
C TRP A 669 -24.91 7.09 -0.26
N LEU A 670 -24.11 7.15 -1.31
CA LEU A 670 -24.57 7.24 -2.70
C LEU A 670 -25.46 6.03 -3.06
N ALA A 671 -25.03 4.81 -2.75
CA ALA A 671 -25.81 3.58 -2.99
C ALA A 671 -27.15 3.60 -2.24
N LEU A 672 -27.16 4.09 -1.00
CA LEU A 672 -28.39 4.23 -0.21
C LEU A 672 -29.34 5.28 -0.79
N ALA A 673 -28.83 6.42 -1.25
CA ALA A 673 -29.63 7.46 -1.89
C ALA A 673 -30.32 6.91 -3.15
N VAL A 674 -29.60 6.14 -3.96
CA VAL A 674 -30.16 5.43 -5.12
C VAL A 674 -31.21 4.42 -4.68
N GLY A 675 -30.90 3.53 -3.74
CA GLY A 675 -31.82 2.52 -3.22
C GLY A 675 -33.12 3.12 -2.65
N GLY A 676 -33.02 4.23 -1.92
CA GLY A 676 -34.17 4.99 -1.42
C GLY A 676 -35.06 5.53 -2.53
N GLY A 677 -34.47 6.04 -3.63
CA GLY A 677 -35.19 6.47 -4.82
C GLY A 677 -36.01 5.35 -5.48
N GLY A 678 -35.46 4.14 -5.53
CA GLY A 678 -36.18 2.94 -5.98
C GLY A 678 -37.43 2.64 -5.14
N LEU A 679 -37.31 2.74 -3.82
CA LEU A 679 -38.41 2.58 -2.88
C LEU A 679 -39.48 3.66 -3.03
N ALA A 680 -39.08 4.93 -3.20
CA ALA A 680 -39.99 6.04 -3.48
C ALA A 680 -40.89 5.73 -4.67
N SER A 681 -40.29 5.15 -5.72
CA SER A 681 -40.99 4.75 -6.95
C SER A 681 -42.02 3.68 -6.66
N LEU A 682 -41.65 2.65 -5.91
CA LEU A 682 -42.54 1.56 -5.55
C LEU A 682 -43.71 2.05 -4.67
N VAL A 683 -43.43 2.84 -3.64
CA VAL A 683 -44.44 3.46 -2.78
C VAL A 683 -45.39 4.32 -3.61
N MET A 684 -44.84 5.13 -4.51
CA MET A 684 -45.64 5.95 -5.41
C MET A 684 -46.57 5.10 -6.27
N VAL A 685 -46.09 4.02 -6.89
CA VAL A 685 -46.99 3.19 -7.73
C VAL A 685 -48.05 2.47 -6.89
N ARG A 686 -47.68 1.94 -5.73
CA ARG A 686 -48.64 1.25 -4.83
C ARG A 686 -49.73 2.19 -4.32
N LEU A 687 -49.36 3.39 -3.88
CA LEU A 687 -50.32 4.41 -3.48
C LEU A 687 -51.28 4.74 -4.62
N PHE A 688 -50.77 4.83 -5.84
CA PHE A 688 -51.59 5.15 -7.01
C PHE A 688 -52.55 4.02 -7.41
N ARG A 689 -52.12 2.75 -7.32
CA ARG A 689 -53.02 1.60 -7.50
C ARG A 689 -54.13 1.56 -6.44
N GLN A 690 -53.86 2.06 -5.24
CA GLN A 690 -54.82 2.12 -4.14
C GLN A 690 -55.64 3.43 -4.08
N ARG A 691 -55.54 4.30 -5.10
CA ARG A 691 -56.29 5.57 -5.16
C ARG A 691 -57.80 5.43 -4.93
N PRO A 692 -58.51 4.48 -5.57
CA PRO A 692 -59.95 4.36 -5.39
C PRO A 692 -60.32 4.00 -3.94
N GLN A 693 -59.56 3.07 -3.35
CA GLN A 693 -59.75 2.63 -1.97
C GLN A 693 -59.49 3.76 -0.95
N VAL A 694 -58.45 4.56 -1.15
CA VAL A 694 -58.14 5.69 -0.26
C VAL A 694 -59.14 6.83 -0.43
N ALA A 695 -59.61 7.08 -1.65
CA ALA A 695 -60.68 8.03 -1.91
C ALA A 695 -61.99 7.60 -1.22
N LEU A 696 -62.33 6.31 -1.26
CA LEU A 696 -63.46 5.74 -0.55
C LEU A 696 -63.30 5.87 0.98
N LYS A 697 -62.14 5.48 1.54
CA LYS A 697 -61.84 5.65 2.98
C LYS A 697 -61.98 7.12 3.43
N ARG A 698 -61.53 8.08 2.60
CA ARG A 698 -61.71 9.52 2.88
C ARG A 698 -63.16 9.97 2.78
N ALA A 699 -63.94 9.43 1.85
CA ALA A 699 -65.37 9.72 1.72
C ALA A 699 -66.16 9.23 2.96
N VAL A 700 -65.74 8.12 3.56
CA VAL A 700 -66.33 7.54 4.78
C VAL A 700 -65.80 8.20 6.07
N GLY A 701 -64.88 9.18 5.98
CA GLY A 701 -64.45 10.01 7.12
C GLY A 701 -63.05 9.71 7.68
N ALA A 702 -62.20 8.93 7.01
CA ALA A 702 -60.83 8.72 7.46
C ALA A 702 -59.99 10.03 7.45
N THR A 703 -59.31 10.32 8.56
CA THR A 703 -58.46 11.51 8.67
C THR A 703 -57.18 11.39 7.85
N LYS A 704 -56.66 12.53 7.34
CA LYS A 704 -55.38 12.59 6.62
C LYS A 704 -54.21 12.02 7.45
N ARG A 705 -54.23 12.23 8.77
CA ARG A 705 -53.20 11.70 9.70
C ARG A 705 -53.24 10.17 9.77
N ARG A 706 -54.43 9.56 9.87
CA ARG A 706 -54.57 8.10 9.92
C ARG A 706 -54.08 7.44 8.63
N LEU A 707 -54.46 8.00 7.48
CA LEU A 707 -54.07 7.46 6.17
C LEU A 707 -52.57 7.66 5.89
N THR A 708 -51.96 8.75 6.39
CA THR A 708 -50.50 8.97 6.24
C THR A 708 -49.72 7.99 7.09
N LEU A 709 -50.15 7.75 8.33
CA LEU A 709 -49.58 6.71 9.19
C LEU A 709 -49.74 5.32 8.59
N GLU A 710 -50.88 4.99 8.00
CA GLU A 710 -51.11 3.69 7.33
C GLU A 710 -50.15 3.50 6.13
N SER A 711 -49.96 4.52 5.31
CA SER A 711 -49.03 4.51 4.17
C SER A 711 -47.56 4.44 4.62
N LEU A 712 -47.19 5.20 5.65
CA LEU A 712 -45.83 5.18 6.21
C LEU A 712 -45.54 3.84 6.88
N ALA A 713 -46.50 3.23 7.58
CA ALA A 713 -46.35 1.90 8.18
C ALA A 713 -46.22 0.79 7.13
N LEU A 714 -46.91 0.91 5.98
CA LEU A 714 -46.70 0.01 4.85
C LEU A 714 -45.29 0.18 4.26
N SER A 715 -44.87 1.43 4.07
CA SER A 715 -43.54 1.77 3.54
C SER A 715 -42.42 1.30 4.48
N ALA A 716 -42.61 1.44 5.79
CA ALA A 716 -41.70 0.94 6.82
C ALA A 716 -41.55 -0.58 6.72
N ARG A 717 -42.66 -1.33 6.63
CA ARG A 717 -42.62 -2.79 6.52
C ARG A 717 -41.89 -3.25 5.26
N THR A 718 -42.11 -2.57 4.13
CA THR A 718 -41.38 -2.87 2.89
C THR A 718 -39.89 -2.54 3.00
N ALA A 719 -39.56 -1.42 3.64
CA ALA A 719 -38.18 -0.99 3.87
C ALA A 719 -37.44 -1.97 4.79
N VAL A 720 -38.08 -2.43 5.86
CA VAL A 720 -37.54 -3.44 6.77
C VAL A 720 -37.31 -4.76 6.03
N GLY A 721 -38.29 -5.23 5.24
CA GLY A 721 -38.12 -6.45 4.44
C GLY A 721 -36.97 -6.35 3.42
N ALA A 722 -36.86 -5.21 2.75
CA ALA A 722 -35.75 -4.92 1.83
C ALA A 722 -34.39 -4.84 2.56
N ALA A 723 -34.36 -4.25 3.75
CA ALA A 723 -33.14 -4.17 4.54
C ALA A 723 -32.71 -5.53 5.08
N LEU A 724 -33.64 -6.37 5.54
CA LEU A 724 -33.35 -7.74 5.99
C LEU A 724 -32.86 -8.62 4.83
N THR A 725 -33.50 -8.53 3.65
CA THR A 725 -33.04 -9.26 2.46
C THR A 725 -31.67 -8.77 2.01
N GLY A 726 -31.44 -7.45 2.01
CA GLY A 726 -30.13 -6.85 1.76
C GLY A 726 -29.07 -7.29 2.77
N LEU A 727 -29.43 -7.41 4.05
CA LEU A 727 -28.53 -7.90 5.11
C LEU A 727 -28.14 -9.37 4.91
N VAL A 728 -29.11 -10.24 4.63
CA VAL A 728 -28.83 -11.66 4.36
C VAL A 728 -27.96 -11.81 3.11
N ALA A 729 -28.29 -11.09 2.04
CA ALA A 729 -27.45 -11.05 0.84
C ALA A 729 -26.06 -10.49 1.15
N ALA A 730 -25.93 -9.50 2.03
CA ALA A 730 -24.66 -8.93 2.43
C ALA A 730 -23.79 -9.90 3.17
N VAL A 731 -24.34 -10.70 4.09
CA VAL A 731 -23.61 -11.77 4.75
C VAL A 731 -23.09 -12.78 3.73
N ALA A 732 -23.96 -13.24 2.83
CA ALA A 732 -23.60 -14.24 1.82
C ALA A 732 -22.53 -13.72 0.84
N VAL A 733 -22.70 -12.49 0.32
CA VAL A 733 -21.74 -11.87 -0.60
C VAL A 733 -20.43 -11.56 0.10
N SER A 734 -20.46 -11.02 1.33
CA SER A 734 -19.23 -10.70 2.07
C SER A 734 -18.44 -11.97 2.41
N TYR A 735 -19.13 -13.06 2.77
CA TYR A 735 -18.50 -14.36 2.96
C TYR A 735 -17.90 -14.93 1.67
N TRP A 736 -18.56 -14.73 0.52
CA TRP A 736 -18.03 -15.15 -0.77
C TRP A 736 -16.83 -14.29 -1.21
N VAL A 737 -16.89 -12.97 -1.04
CA VAL A 737 -15.79 -12.04 -1.31
C VAL A 737 -14.59 -12.34 -0.42
N ALA A 738 -14.80 -12.68 0.86
CA ALA A 738 -13.74 -13.07 1.79
C ALA A 738 -13.01 -14.37 1.39
N ARG A 739 -13.54 -15.17 0.45
CA ARG A 739 -12.81 -16.32 -0.13
C ARG A 739 -11.98 -15.95 -1.35
N LEU A 740 -12.31 -14.85 -2.02
CA LEU A 740 -11.61 -14.35 -3.20
C LEU A 740 -10.56 -13.30 -2.88
N ALA A 741 -10.55 -12.81 -1.64
CA ALA A 741 -9.68 -11.76 -1.18
C ALA A 741 -9.03 -12.17 0.16
N PRO A 742 -7.82 -11.66 0.46
CA PRO A 742 -7.02 -12.13 1.60
C PRO A 742 -7.48 -11.59 2.96
N TRP A 743 -8.42 -10.64 2.99
CA TRP A 743 -8.97 -10.07 4.22
C TRP A 743 -10.12 -10.89 4.83
N SER A 744 -10.22 -10.85 6.16
CA SER A 744 -11.23 -11.56 6.92
C SER A 744 -12.55 -10.79 6.98
N PHE A 745 -13.65 -11.51 7.20
CA PHE A 745 -14.97 -10.92 7.38
C PHE A 745 -15.21 -10.58 8.85
N GLY A 746 -15.23 -9.28 9.19
CA GLY A 746 -15.59 -8.79 10.52
C GLY A 746 -17.09 -8.57 10.66
N TRP A 747 -17.80 -9.44 11.40
CA TRP A 747 -19.23 -9.28 11.68
C TRP A 747 -19.47 -8.41 12.92
N SER A 748 -20.29 -7.35 12.77
CA SER A 748 -20.75 -6.51 13.88
C SER A 748 -22.27 -6.36 13.88
N TRP A 749 -22.91 -6.87 14.93
CA TRP A 749 -24.35 -6.68 15.15
C TRP A 749 -24.72 -5.20 15.33
N ALA A 750 -23.84 -4.41 15.95
CA ALA A 750 -24.05 -2.98 16.12
C ALA A 750 -24.12 -2.26 14.76
N ASN A 751 -23.19 -2.57 13.85
CA ASN A 751 -23.18 -2.00 12.50
C ASN A 751 -24.38 -2.47 11.67
N ALA A 752 -24.75 -3.75 11.77
CA ALA A 752 -25.92 -4.29 11.07
C ALA A 752 -27.22 -3.60 11.50
N LEU A 753 -27.40 -3.36 12.80
CA LEU A 753 -28.55 -2.63 13.34
C LEU A 753 -28.53 -1.15 12.92
N LEU A 754 -27.37 -0.50 12.97
CA LEU A 754 -27.20 0.88 12.56
C LEU A 754 -27.56 1.06 11.07
N VAL A 755 -26.97 0.26 10.18
CA VAL A 755 -27.22 0.33 8.73
C VAL A 755 -28.68 0.04 8.41
N THR A 756 -29.27 -0.97 9.05
CA THR A 756 -30.71 -1.29 8.89
C THR A 756 -31.58 -0.11 9.33
N GLY A 757 -31.29 0.49 10.48
CA GLY A 757 -32.00 1.65 11.01
C GLY A 757 -31.88 2.87 10.09
N VAL A 758 -30.67 3.18 9.62
CA VAL A 758 -30.40 4.26 8.68
C VAL A 758 -31.14 4.03 7.36
N ALA A 759 -31.13 2.81 6.83
CA ALA A 759 -31.81 2.48 5.59
C ALA A 759 -33.33 2.63 5.69
N VAL A 760 -33.93 2.18 6.79
CA VAL A 760 -35.36 2.39 7.08
C VAL A 760 -35.67 3.88 7.26
N GLY A 761 -34.81 4.62 7.95
CA GLY A 761 -34.94 6.07 8.12
C GLY A 761 -34.94 6.81 6.78
N VAL A 762 -33.96 6.53 5.91
CA VAL A 762 -33.87 7.13 4.56
C VAL A 762 -35.07 6.72 3.71
N ALA A 763 -35.49 5.46 3.76
CA ALA A 763 -36.69 4.99 3.07
C ALA A 763 -37.94 5.78 3.47
N LEU A 764 -38.14 6.03 4.77
CA LEU A 764 -39.26 6.80 5.28
C LEU A 764 -39.19 8.27 4.87
N LEU A 765 -38.01 8.88 4.95
CA LEU A 765 -37.78 10.26 4.51
C LEU A 765 -38.09 10.43 3.02
N VAL A 766 -37.67 9.48 2.19
CA VAL A 766 -37.90 9.50 0.74
C VAL A 766 -39.35 9.16 0.38
N ALA A 767 -40.02 8.32 1.17
CA ALA A 767 -41.45 7.99 0.99
C ALA A 767 -42.40 9.10 1.46
N LEU A 768 -41.94 10.04 2.30
CA LEU A 768 -42.77 11.09 2.88
C LEU A 768 -43.32 12.08 1.83
N PRO A 769 -42.52 12.70 0.94
CA PRO A 769 -43.03 13.61 -0.08
C PRO A 769 -44.12 13.02 -1.00
N PRO A 770 -43.97 11.81 -1.60
CA PRO A 770 -45.02 11.24 -2.43
C PRO A 770 -46.28 10.92 -1.61
N THR A 771 -46.13 10.45 -0.36
CA THR A 771 -47.25 10.19 0.55
C THR A 771 -48.02 11.47 0.87
N LEU A 772 -47.34 12.56 1.21
CA LEU A 772 -47.97 13.85 1.50
C LEU A 772 -48.64 14.46 0.26
N SER A 773 -47.99 14.37 -0.90
CA SER A 773 -48.54 14.82 -2.18
C SER A 773 -49.82 14.07 -2.53
N PHE A 774 -49.83 12.75 -2.32
CA PHE A 774 -50.98 11.89 -2.55
C PHE A 774 -52.21 12.31 -1.74
N MET A 775 -52.02 12.71 -0.47
CA MET A 775 -53.11 13.13 0.41
C MET A 775 -53.75 14.47 0.05
N ARG A 776 -53.13 15.24 -0.85
CA ARG A 776 -53.69 16.51 -1.33
C ARG A 776 -54.76 16.30 -2.41
N VAL A 777 -54.88 15.10 -2.98
CA VAL A 777 -55.90 14.79 -4.00
C VAL A 777 -57.31 14.82 -3.39
N GLN A 778 -58.25 15.42 -4.12
CA GLN A 778 -59.66 15.54 -3.71
C GLN A 778 -60.42 14.23 -3.98
N PRO A 779 -61.06 13.59 -2.97
CA PRO A 779 -61.66 12.25 -3.09
C PRO A 779 -62.70 12.14 -4.22
N TRP A 780 -63.56 13.16 -4.35
CA TRP A 780 -64.65 13.16 -5.33
C TRP A 780 -64.17 13.23 -6.79
N LYS A 781 -62.96 13.76 -7.06
CA LYS A 781 -62.40 13.77 -8.42
C LYS A 781 -61.96 12.38 -8.86
N VAL A 782 -61.52 11.54 -7.93
CA VAL A 782 -61.05 10.17 -8.20
C VAL A 782 -62.24 9.24 -8.42
N LEU A 783 -63.29 9.38 -7.62
CA LEU A 783 -64.50 8.55 -7.72
C LEU A 783 -65.39 8.88 -8.93
N ARG A 784 -65.17 10.02 -9.60
CA ARG A 784 -65.91 10.45 -10.80
C ARG A 784 -65.21 10.07 -12.11
N SER A 785 -63.94 9.68 -12.04
CA SER A 785 -63.12 9.30 -13.20
C SER A 785 -63.08 7.80 -13.45
N GLU A 786 -63.60 7.01 -12.50
CA GLU A 786 -64.03 5.61 -12.73
C GLU A 786 -65.53 5.62 -13.02
#